data_AF-A0A8B8DA43-F1
#
_entry.id   AF-A0A8B8DA43-F1
#
_cell.length_a   1.000
_cell.length_b   1.000
_cell.length_c   1.000
_cell.angle_alpha   90.00
_cell.angle_beta   90.00
_cell.angle_gamma   90.00
#
_symmetry.space_group_name_H-M   'P 1'
#
loop_
_entity.id
_entity.type
_entity.pdbx_description
1 polymer ?
#
loop_
_entity_poly.entity_id
_entity_poly.type
_entity_poly.pdbx_seq_one_letter_code
_entity_poly.pdbx_strand_id
1 'polypeptide(L)'
;MNIDKLAKIGVTVLSDTLHKKLANWQEYLDRELLQIKENWSQGGSLKFQIVGDNWDKNILPSYRTSQQNTLSLHLFTLIGVVDRVTPSIDHAHDDNLLNVQDMEAEKFIPSLQEQDILSKELTFLVSTALVQNIPQLMSCLGSIYPEHFDHKHSDLAGARTRQFCLGLYDCNEQKTQDVIHLLKDLSNKYVPLVDGEIKEEVFFGGDRLTDERIQCAQQAMVNSPTSIEKLEGFISKIEDFHRLMNFLEAICKLTFDTGSAKDRCTAYFFRNLLNARDVKADVKNSYRAYKKLYYTIFDGICCALFLQEMNLNSLEQQLPIPCNWETLENDEKIKWLDDISCKIVRNWFFENSDICQEMREVLTDPNHEENYWTGNYINGKFRCHFCDRSYTYIGSLQSHELKLHSHSPSPSKCSPKSKDASGDELYNYILCLFKLTALHKNLDSAVNMGDGLRSVRSAKYETPIYNKTNKTKYLIGSVHLTALACGSLPREQTERLVWNRSINISGGKNHNMALDEFVELVNRDTKATCSGYQTKDSILTHSREFPHLINATKHFDKICEVRKRKGFHKEPSYLEDVKKVSVELLQIKALQQIEGRKLECKNIVSERNPFDSCYKNLATMIHRHKPILPFRRLGNKQM
;
A
#
# COMPACT_ATOMS: atom_id res chain seq x y z
N MET A 1 22.13 32.05 -7.33
CA MET A 1 23.48 32.51 -7.74
C MET A 1 23.46 32.65 -9.26
N ASN A 2 23.82 33.80 -9.83
CA ASN A 2 23.64 34.08 -11.26
C ASN A 2 24.85 33.52 -12.06
N ILE A 3 24.66 32.35 -12.67
CA ILE A 3 25.69 31.62 -13.45
C ILE A 3 26.33 32.51 -14.52
N ASP A 4 25.56 33.38 -15.17
CA ASP A 4 26.08 34.26 -16.21
C ASP A 4 27.04 35.33 -15.68
N LYS A 5 26.82 35.82 -14.45
CA LYS A 5 27.76 36.75 -13.82
C LYS A 5 29.07 36.07 -13.46
N LEU A 6 29.03 34.83 -13.00
CA LEU A 6 30.23 34.04 -12.67
C LEU A 6 30.97 33.59 -13.94
N ALA A 7 30.24 33.31 -15.02
CA ALA A 7 30.82 32.96 -16.31
C ALA A 7 31.57 34.14 -16.94
N LYS A 8 31.01 35.35 -16.83
CA LYS A 8 31.65 36.60 -17.31
C LYS A 8 32.98 36.92 -16.63
N ILE A 9 33.21 36.42 -15.42
CA ILE A 9 34.47 36.60 -14.68
C ILE A 9 35.35 35.34 -14.73
N GLY A 10 35.04 34.37 -15.59
CA GLY A 10 35.87 33.18 -15.83
C GLY A 10 35.80 32.12 -14.74
N VAL A 11 34.83 32.20 -13.82
CA VAL A 11 34.71 31.30 -12.66
C VAL A 11 33.84 30.07 -12.97
N THR A 12 33.01 30.12 -14.01
CA THR A 12 32.19 28.99 -14.46
C THR A 12 31.90 29.06 -15.98
N VAL A 13 31.20 28.05 -16.53
CA VAL A 13 30.80 28.02 -17.94
C VAL A 13 29.58 28.91 -18.20
N LEU A 14 29.44 29.39 -19.46
CA LEU A 14 28.23 30.09 -19.90
C LEU A 14 27.00 29.20 -19.72
N SER A 15 25.85 29.77 -19.33
CA SER A 15 24.60 29.04 -19.15
C SER A 15 24.23 28.25 -20.41
N ASP A 16 24.38 28.86 -21.58
CA ASP A 16 24.13 28.22 -22.88
C ASP A 16 25.02 27.00 -23.14
N THR A 17 26.28 27.03 -22.69
CA THR A 17 27.21 25.90 -22.83
C THR A 17 26.79 24.74 -21.93
N LEU A 18 26.34 25.04 -20.71
CA LEU A 18 25.78 24.04 -19.80
C LEU A 18 24.50 23.44 -20.38
N HIS A 19 23.58 24.27 -20.88
CA HIS A 19 22.34 23.80 -21.51
C HIS A 19 22.59 22.95 -22.75
N LYS A 20 23.50 23.34 -23.65
CA LYS A 20 23.88 22.52 -24.81
C LYS A 20 24.47 21.17 -24.40
N LYS A 21 25.23 21.14 -23.31
CA LYS A 21 25.78 19.90 -22.76
C LYS A 21 24.72 19.03 -22.08
N LEU A 22 23.75 19.62 -21.40
CA LEU A 22 22.62 18.87 -20.84
C LEU A 22 21.70 18.32 -21.95
N ALA A 23 21.46 19.11 -23.00
CA ALA A 23 20.70 18.70 -24.18
C ALA A 23 21.33 17.49 -24.88
N ASN A 24 22.67 17.45 -24.99
CA ASN A 24 23.35 16.29 -25.58
C ASN A 24 23.29 15.02 -24.72
N TRP A 25 22.92 15.14 -23.44
CA TRP A 25 22.69 13.99 -22.56
C TRP A 25 21.28 13.45 -22.65
N GLN A 26 20.31 14.19 -23.19
CA GLN A 26 18.90 13.77 -23.21
C GLN A 26 18.68 12.42 -23.91
N GLU A 27 19.38 12.15 -25.01
CA GLU A 27 19.35 10.86 -25.73
C GLU A 27 20.02 9.70 -24.99
N TYR A 28 20.69 9.98 -23.86
CA TYR A 28 21.34 8.98 -23.01
C TYR A 28 20.53 8.69 -21.75
N LEU A 29 19.55 9.54 -21.40
CA LEU A 29 18.84 9.46 -20.11
C LEU A 29 17.98 8.20 -19.96
N ASP A 30 17.45 7.68 -21.06
CA ASP A 30 16.65 6.45 -21.11
C ASP A 30 17.22 5.40 -22.07
N ARG A 31 18.42 5.63 -22.64
CA ARG A 31 19.06 4.71 -23.60
C ARG A 31 19.21 3.30 -23.07
N GLU A 32 19.64 3.18 -21.81
CA GLU A 32 19.79 1.90 -21.14
C GLU A 32 18.45 1.17 -20.99
N LEU A 33 17.37 1.92 -20.69
CA LEU A 33 16.01 1.37 -20.62
C LEU A 33 15.52 0.90 -22.00
N LEU A 34 15.80 1.66 -23.06
CA LEU A 34 15.50 1.28 -24.44
C LEU A 34 16.29 0.04 -24.87
N GLN A 35 17.55 -0.09 -24.48
CA GLN A 35 18.34 -1.29 -24.72
C GLN A 35 17.75 -2.51 -23.99
N ILE A 36 17.26 -2.34 -22.76
CA ILE A 36 16.53 -3.40 -22.04
C ILE A 36 15.26 -3.78 -22.82
N LYS A 37 14.48 -2.82 -23.32
CA LYS A 37 13.30 -3.09 -24.17
C LYS A 37 13.66 -3.89 -25.42
N GLU A 38 14.72 -3.50 -26.14
CA GLU A 38 15.16 -4.18 -27.36
C GLU A 38 15.54 -5.63 -27.07
N ASN A 39 16.33 -5.86 -26.02
CA ASN A 39 16.70 -7.20 -25.58
C ASN A 39 15.49 -8.00 -25.11
N TRP A 40 14.54 -7.39 -24.38
CA TRP A 40 13.29 -8.04 -23.95
C TRP A 40 12.45 -8.47 -25.16
N SER A 41 12.37 -7.65 -26.21
CA SER A 41 11.69 -8.00 -27.46
C SER A 41 12.31 -9.23 -28.14
N GLN A 42 13.60 -9.48 -27.90
CA GLN A 42 14.36 -10.65 -28.39
C GLN A 42 14.39 -11.83 -27.41
N GLY A 43 13.60 -11.79 -26.31
CA GLY A 43 13.55 -12.87 -25.30
C GLY A 43 14.51 -12.72 -24.13
N GLY A 44 15.11 -11.54 -23.94
CA GLY A 44 15.93 -11.24 -22.77
C GLY A 44 15.14 -11.30 -21.45
N SER A 45 15.80 -11.77 -20.39
CA SER A 45 15.19 -11.97 -19.06
C SER A 45 15.08 -10.69 -18.22
N LEU A 46 15.92 -9.69 -18.48
CA LEU A 46 15.88 -8.41 -17.77
C LEU A 46 14.74 -7.56 -18.30
N LYS A 47 13.82 -7.17 -17.41
CA LYS A 47 12.61 -6.41 -17.73
C LYS A 47 12.49 -5.18 -16.84
N PHE A 48 11.52 -4.32 -17.14
CA PHE A 48 11.24 -3.12 -16.36
C PHE A 48 9.74 -2.84 -16.29
N GLN A 49 9.41 -1.86 -15.46
CA GLN A 49 8.08 -1.31 -15.27
C GLN A 49 8.14 0.22 -15.30
N ILE A 50 6.99 0.85 -15.49
CA ILE A 50 6.83 2.30 -15.43
C ILE A 50 5.99 2.63 -14.19
N VAL A 51 6.37 3.66 -13.47
CA VAL A 51 5.56 4.24 -12.40
C VAL A 51 5.36 5.73 -12.65
N GLY A 52 4.16 6.23 -12.37
CA GLY A 52 3.84 7.64 -12.57
C GLY A 52 2.86 8.20 -11.55
N ASP A 53 2.82 9.52 -11.49
CA ASP A 53 1.94 10.28 -10.62
C ASP A 53 1.75 11.71 -11.16
N ASN A 54 0.67 12.36 -10.72
CA ASN A 54 0.32 13.71 -11.12
C ASN A 54 1.30 14.76 -10.57
N TRP A 55 1.68 15.70 -11.43
CA TRP A 55 2.53 16.83 -11.10
C TRP A 55 1.74 18.12 -11.27
N ASP A 56 1.12 18.56 -10.18
CA ASP A 56 0.42 19.85 -10.15
C ASP A 56 1.30 20.98 -9.60
N LYS A 57 1.29 22.13 -10.28
CA LYS A 57 1.95 23.35 -9.80
C LYS A 57 1.22 24.60 -10.29
N ASN A 58 1.01 25.55 -9.38
CA ASN A 58 0.54 26.89 -9.73
C ASN A 58 1.74 27.81 -10.01
N ILE A 59 1.72 28.48 -11.16
CA ILE A 59 2.63 29.58 -11.50
C ILE A 59 1.89 30.89 -11.25
N LEU A 60 2.44 31.69 -10.32
CA LEU A 60 1.91 33.00 -10.00
C LEU A 60 2.55 34.04 -10.93
N PRO A 61 1.76 34.82 -11.69
CA PRO A 61 2.31 35.91 -12.48
C PRO A 61 2.83 37.01 -11.55
N SER A 62 3.87 37.73 -12.00
CA SER A 62 4.45 38.86 -11.25
C SER A 62 3.42 39.96 -10.95
N TYR A 63 2.44 40.13 -11.84
CA TYR A 63 1.30 41.02 -11.66
C TYR A 63 0.02 40.23 -11.93
N ARG A 64 -0.89 40.19 -10.95
CA ARG A 64 -2.22 39.62 -11.14
C ARG A 64 -3.13 40.70 -11.70
N THR A 65 -3.74 40.43 -12.84
CA THR A 65 -4.74 41.32 -13.46
C THR A 65 -5.95 40.49 -13.88
N SER A 66 -7.05 41.14 -14.27
CA SER A 66 -8.22 40.44 -14.82
C SER A 66 -7.90 39.57 -16.05
N GLN A 67 -6.78 39.84 -16.73
CA GLN A 67 -6.33 39.11 -17.91
C GLN A 67 -5.16 38.15 -17.62
N GLN A 68 -4.45 38.32 -16.50
CA GLN A 68 -3.32 37.50 -16.10
C GLN A 68 -3.59 36.86 -14.74
N ASN A 69 -4.20 35.67 -14.80
CA ASN A 69 -4.54 34.86 -13.64
C ASN A 69 -3.42 33.88 -13.28
N THR A 70 -3.59 33.17 -12.16
CA THR A 70 -2.70 32.06 -11.79
C THR A 70 -2.77 30.97 -12.86
N LEU A 71 -1.63 30.60 -13.43
CA LEU A 71 -1.54 29.48 -14.35
C LEU A 71 -1.43 28.18 -13.56
N SER A 72 -2.44 27.32 -13.63
CA SER A 72 -2.40 25.99 -13.03
C SER A 72 -1.85 24.99 -14.06
N LEU A 73 -0.71 24.38 -13.74
CA LEU A 73 -0.11 23.33 -14.55
C LEU A 73 -0.54 21.97 -14.00
N HIS A 74 -0.99 21.11 -14.91
CA HIS A 74 -1.32 19.71 -14.68
C HIS A 74 -0.45 18.88 -15.62
N LEU A 75 0.64 18.33 -15.09
CA LEU A 75 1.61 17.52 -15.82
C LEU A 75 1.68 16.13 -15.20
N PHE A 76 2.38 15.19 -15.84
CA PHE A 76 2.50 13.83 -15.33
C PHE A 76 3.96 13.39 -15.26
N THR A 77 4.43 12.96 -14.09
CA THR A 77 5.80 12.47 -13.90
C THR A 77 5.86 10.98 -14.24
N LEU A 78 6.91 10.57 -14.96
CA LEU A 78 7.17 9.16 -15.24
C LEU A 78 8.58 8.73 -14.85
N ILE A 79 8.68 7.51 -14.32
CA ILE A 79 9.93 6.86 -13.94
C ILE A 79 9.90 5.42 -14.47
N GLY A 80 10.95 5.01 -15.19
CA GLY A 80 11.20 3.63 -15.54
C GLY A 80 12.01 2.95 -14.43
N VAL A 81 11.61 1.76 -14.01
CA VAL A 81 12.25 1.02 -12.91
C VAL A 81 12.57 -0.39 -13.39
N VAL A 82 13.84 -0.77 -13.33
CA VAL A 82 14.31 -2.11 -13.73
C VAL A 82 14.02 -3.10 -12.62
N ASP A 83 13.49 -4.26 -13.00
CA ASP A 83 13.14 -5.32 -12.06
C ASP A 83 14.42 -5.87 -11.39
N ARG A 84 14.41 -5.97 -10.05
CA ARG A 84 15.48 -6.63 -9.29
C ARG A 84 15.33 -8.15 -9.33
N VAL A 85 14.08 -8.62 -9.25
CA VAL A 85 13.72 -10.03 -9.36
C VAL A 85 13.31 -10.33 -10.79
N THR A 86 14.11 -11.16 -11.46
CA THR A 86 13.81 -11.70 -12.78
C THR A 86 13.39 -13.16 -12.61
N PRO A 87 12.17 -13.55 -13.03
CA PRO A 87 11.72 -14.93 -12.94
C PRO A 87 12.65 -15.86 -13.70
N SER A 88 12.88 -17.07 -13.17
CA SER A 88 13.56 -18.12 -13.91
C SER A 88 12.63 -18.64 -15.01
N ILE A 89 13.14 -18.73 -16.24
CA ILE A 89 12.41 -19.31 -17.38
C ILE A 89 12.28 -20.81 -17.12
N ASP A 90 11.11 -21.24 -16.64
CA ASP A 90 10.79 -22.66 -16.50
C ASP A 90 9.63 -23.00 -17.43
N HIS A 91 9.98 -23.51 -18.62
CA HIS A 91 9.03 -23.88 -19.68
C HIS A 91 8.15 -25.10 -19.33
N ALA A 92 8.31 -25.68 -18.14
CA ALA A 92 7.66 -26.93 -17.76
C ALA A 92 6.19 -26.77 -17.31
N HIS A 93 5.74 -25.55 -17.00
CA HIS A 93 4.41 -25.30 -16.42
C HIS A 93 3.80 -24.00 -16.95
N ASP A 94 3.35 -24.01 -18.22
CA ASP A 94 2.35 -23.04 -18.68
C ASP A 94 1.00 -23.43 -18.06
N ASP A 95 0.82 -23.04 -16.79
CA ASP A 95 -0.37 -23.34 -16.01
C ASP A 95 -1.56 -22.53 -16.55
N ASN A 96 -2.65 -23.22 -16.87
CA ASN A 96 -3.93 -22.68 -17.33
C ASN A 96 -4.26 -21.33 -16.67
N LEU A 97 -4.20 -20.24 -17.44
CA LEU A 97 -4.67 -18.93 -16.98
C LEU A 97 -6.08 -19.09 -16.42
N LEU A 98 -6.24 -18.77 -15.14
CA LEU A 98 -7.56 -18.81 -14.53
C LEU A 98 -8.38 -17.68 -15.13
N ASN A 99 -9.53 -18.04 -15.70
CA ASN A 99 -10.52 -17.02 -15.99
C ASN A 99 -10.96 -16.43 -14.64
N VAL A 100 -10.63 -15.17 -14.42
CA VAL A 100 -10.90 -14.44 -13.16
C VAL A 100 -12.38 -14.47 -12.78
N GLN A 101 -13.26 -14.62 -13.76
CA GLN A 101 -14.70 -14.77 -13.55
C GLN A 101 -15.05 -16.05 -12.79
N ASP A 102 -14.23 -17.09 -12.93
CA ASP A 102 -14.41 -18.38 -12.28
C ASP A 102 -13.76 -18.41 -10.88
N MET A 103 -13.01 -17.36 -10.50
CA MET A 103 -12.48 -17.26 -9.14
C MET A 103 -13.62 -17.05 -8.15
N GLU A 104 -13.71 -17.92 -7.15
CA GLU A 104 -14.69 -17.78 -6.06
C GLU A 104 -14.44 -16.52 -5.21
N ALA A 105 -15.49 -15.98 -4.60
CA ALA A 105 -15.39 -14.76 -3.80
C ALA A 105 -14.47 -14.93 -2.57
N GLU A 106 -14.42 -16.13 -1.99
CA GLU A 106 -13.56 -16.42 -0.84
C GLU A 106 -12.06 -16.29 -1.15
N LYS A 107 -11.62 -16.38 -2.42
CA LYS A 107 -10.22 -16.19 -2.81
C LYS A 107 -9.72 -14.75 -2.58
N PHE A 108 -10.64 -13.80 -2.42
CA PHE A 108 -10.34 -12.37 -2.19
C PHE A 108 -10.26 -12.00 -0.70
N ILE A 109 -10.50 -12.97 0.19
CA ILE A 109 -10.26 -12.84 1.63
C ILE A 109 -9.25 -13.90 2.10
N PRO A 110 -8.66 -13.75 3.29
CA PRO A 110 -7.60 -14.64 3.75
C PRO A 110 -8.11 -16.06 4.02
N SER A 111 -7.35 -17.07 3.59
CA SER A 111 -7.56 -18.46 3.99
C SER A 111 -6.95 -18.76 5.37
N LEU A 112 -7.28 -19.92 5.94
CA LEU A 112 -6.66 -20.39 7.18
C LEU A 112 -5.14 -20.62 7.01
N GLN A 113 -4.71 -21.10 5.84
CA GLN A 113 -3.27 -21.24 5.52
C GLN A 113 -2.56 -19.89 5.49
N GLU A 114 -3.22 -18.86 4.94
CA GLU A 114 -2.70 -17.49 4.93
C GLU A 114 -2.65 -16.90 6.34
N GLN A 115 -3.59 -17.28 7.22
CA GLN A 115 -3.57 -16.94 8.64
C GLN A 115 -2.36 -17.56 9.36
N ASP A 116 -2.03 -18.82 9.09
CA ASP A 116 -0.85 -19.47 9.67
C ASP A 116 0.46 -18.79 9.27
N ILE A 117 0.54 -18.29 8.03
CA ILE A 117 1.69 -17.50 7.58
C ILE A 117 1.71 -16.15 8.30
N LEU A 118 0.58 -15.44 8.37
CA LEU A 118 0.48 -14.18 9.10
C LEU A 118 0.90 -14.36 10.58
N SER A 119 0.59 -15.50 11.20
CA SER A 119 1.02 -15.77 12.57
C SER A 119 2.53 -15.70 12.75
N LYS A 120 3.31 -16.24 11.81
CA LYS A 120 4.78 -16.18 11.86
C LYS A 120 5.29 -14.75 11.70
N GLU A 121 4.68 -14.00 10.81
CA GLU A 121 5.05 -12.61 10.54
C GLU A 121 4.73 -11.69 11.72
N LEU A 122 3.58 -11.89 12.35
CA LEU A 122 3.19 -11.14 13.55
C LEU A 122 4.05 -11.53 14.75
N THR A 123 4.45 -12.80 14.88
CA THR A 123 5.43 -13.23 15.92
C THR A 123 6.71 -12.43 15.78
N PHE A 124 7.26 -12.33 14.56
CA PHE A 124 8.45 -11.52 14.29
C PHE A 124 8.23 -10.04 14.67
N LEU A 125 7.09 -9.45 14.35
CA LEU A 125 6.77 -8.06 14.71
C LEU A 125 6.65 -7.84 16.22
N VAL A 126 6.02 -8.77 16.95
CA VAL A 126 5.88 -8.71 18.41
C VAL A 126 7.25 -8.87 19.05
N SER A 127 8.04 -9.89 18.67
CA SER A 127 9.41 -10.07 19.18
C SER A 127 10.28 -8.85 18.91
N THR A 128 10.22 -8.26 17.71
CA THR A 128 10.93 -7.02 17.37
C THR A 128 10.51 -5.88 18.29
N ALA A 129 9.21 -5.69 18.52
CA ALA A 129 8.70 -4.66 19.42
C ALA A 129 9.19 -4.87 20.86
N LEU A 130 9.23 -6.11 21.34
CA LEU A 130 9.72 -6.46 22.68
C LEU A 130 11.22 -6.21 22.84
N VAL A 131 12.05 -6.67 21.89
CA VAL A 131 13.50 -6.43 21.91
C VAL A 131 13.79 -4.93 21.90
N GLN A 132 13.09 -4.16 21.05
CA GLN A 132 13.32 -2.72 20.90
C GLN A 132 12.86 -1.89 22.11
N ASN A 133 11.87 -2.35 22.86
CA ASN A 133 11.22 -1.56 23.91
C ASN A 133 11.39 -2.09 25.34
N ILE A 134 12.01 -3.26 25.52
CA ILE A 134 12.34 -3.80 26.85
C ILE A 134 13.86 -3.83 27.02
N PRO A 135 14.46 -2.96 27.86
CA PRO A 135 15.91 -2.83 27.99
C PRO A 135 16.65 -4.13 28.32
N GLN A 136 16.03 -4.99 29.15
CA GLN A 136 16.61 -6.30 29.49
C GLN A 136 16.67 -7.21 28.24
N LEU A 137 15.63 -7.25 27.41
CA LEU A 137 15.65 -8.00 26.14
C LEU A 137 16.62 -7.38 25.13
N MET A 138 16.66 -6.06 25.01
CA MET A 138 17.66 -5.37 24.17
C MET A 138 19.08 -5.79 24.56
N SER A 139 19.37 -5.87 25.85
CA SER A 139 20.71 -6.20 26.35
C SER A 139 21.15 -7.62 26.02
N CYS A 140 20.24 -8.59 25.98
CA CYS A 140 20.58 -10.00 25.77
C CYS A 140 20.28 -10.52 24.35
N LEU A 141 19.35 -9.90 23.62
CA LEU A 141 18.91 -10.32 22.29
C LEU A 141 19.20 -9.29 21.20
N GLY A 142 19.49 -8.02 21.54
CA GLY A 142 19.59 -6.93 20.55
C GLY A 142 20.63 -7.14 19.46
N SER A 143 21.74 -7.83 19.75
CA SER A 143 22.79 -8.13 18.78
C SER A 143 22.56 -9.39 17.96
N ILE A 144 21.58 -10.23 18.34
CA ILE A 144 21.36 -11.55 17.73
C ILE A 144 19.97 -11.71 17.10
N TYR A 145 18.97 -10.95 17.56
CA TYR A 145 17.62 -11.03 17.00
C TYR A 145 17.61 -10.46 15.56
N PRO A 146 17.00 -11.15 14.59
CA PRO A 146 17.05 -10.73 13.20
C PRO A 146 16.35 -9.38 12.98
N GLU A 147 17.01 -8.47 12.27
CA GLU A 147 16.39 -7.22 11.82
C GLU A 147 15.52 -7.40 10.56
N HIS A 148 15.70 -8.51 9.84
CA HIS A 148 15.04 -8.80 8.57
C HIS A 148 14.29 -10.12 8.68
N PHE A 149 13.03 -10.12 8.23
CA PHE A 149 12.25 -11.34 8.10
C PHE A 149 12.61 -12.03 6.78
N ASP A 150 13.27 -13.19 6.85
CA ASP A 150 13.76 -13.87 5.66
C ASP A 150 12.62 -14.39 4.77
N HIS A 151 12.78 -14.21 3.46
CA HIS A 151 11.84 -14.58 2.41
C HIS A 151 12.58 -14.98 1.12
N LYS A 152 11.85 -15.46 0.10
CA LYS A 152 12.40 -16.07 -1.14
C LYS A 152 13.52 -15.25 -1.81
N HIS A 153 13.38 -13.92 -1.84
CA HIS A 153 14.31 -13.00 -2.49
C HIS A 153 14.99 -12.00 -1.52
N SER A 154 15.24 -12.40 -0.26
CA SER A 154 15.90 -11.56 0.73
C SER A 154 17.34 -11.16 0.34
N ASP A 155 18.00 -11.96 -0.49
CA ASP A 155 19.30 -11.67 -1.09
C ASP A 155 19.25 -10.45 -2.04
N LEU A 156 18.17 -10.32 -2.81
CA LEU A 156 17.93 -9.23 -3.75
C LEU A 156 17.27 -8.00 -3.11
N ALA A 157 16.65 -8.15 -1.93
CA ALA A 157 15.98 -7.07 -1.21
C ALA A 157 16.90 -5.90 -0.84
N GLY A 158 18.20 -6.18 -0.67
CA GLY A 158 19.22 -5.17 -0.36
C GLY A 158 19.92 -4.57 -1.57
N ALA A 159 19.67 -5.07 -2.78
CA ALA A 159 20.32 -4.57 -3.99
C ALA A 159 19.77 -3.20 -4.38
N ARG A 160 20.66 -2.30 -4.83
CA ARG A 160 20.23 -1.03 -5.40
C ARG A 160 19.41 -1.26 -6.65
N THR A 161 18.31 -0.52 -6.76
CA THR A 161 17.46 -0.54 -7.95
C THR A 161 18.04 0.38 -9.02
N ARG A 162 17.85 0.02 -10.29
CA ARG A 162 18.13 0.90 -11.43
C ARG A 162 16.84 1.59 -11.82
N GLN A 163 16.85 2.91 -11.83
CA GLN A 163 15.69 3.74 -12.18
C GLN A 163 16.09 4.89 -13.09
N PHE A 164 15.20 5.25 -14.00
CA PHE A 164 15.41 6.26 -15.03
C PHE A 164 14.25 7.26 -14.98
N CYS A 165 14.56 8.54 -14.80
CA CYS A 165 13.54 9.58 -14.86
C CYS A 165 13.19 9.84 -16.32
N LEU A 166 11.93 9.56 -16.69
CA LEU A 166 11.44 9.72 -18.07
C LEU A 166 10.92 11.15 -18.33
N GLY A 167 10.92 12.00 -17.31
CA GLY A 167 10.54 13.41 -17.35
C GLY A 167 9.07 13.66 -17.04
N LEU A 168 8.66 14.90 -17.29
CA LEU A 168 7.27 15.35 -17.21
C LEU A 168 6.64 15.27 -18.60
N TYR A 169 5.39 14.83 -18.63
CA TYR A 169 4.55 14.81 -19.82
C TYR A 169 3.42 15.82 -19.68
N ASP A 170 3.02 16.41 -20.80
CA ASP A 170 1.85 17.27 -20.86
C ASP A 170 0.57 16.44 -20.84
N CYS A 171 0.26 15.89 -19.68
CA CYS A 171 -0.87 15.02 -19.47
C CYS A 171 -1.59 15.43 -18.19
N ASN A 172 -2.84 15.87 -18.33
CA ASN A 172 -3.74 15.98 -17.19
C ASN A 172 -4.47 14.64 -17.02
N GLU A 173 -4.11 13.88 -15.99
CA GLU A 173 -4.70 12.57 -15.69
C GLU A 173 -6.23 12.58 -15.52
N GLN A 174 -6.82 13.74 -15.24
CA GLN A 174 -8.27 13.88 -15.12
C GLN A 174 -8.98 13.84 -16.49
N LYS A 175 -8.25 14.06 -17.59
CA LYS A 175 -8.77 14.03 -18.95
C LYS A 175 -8.38 12.71 -19.62
N THR A 176 -9.37 11.86 -19.89
CA THR A 176 -9.14 10.58 -20.56
C THR A 176 -8.40 10.71 -21.89
N GLN A 177 -8.65 11.76 -22.67
CA GLN A 177 -7.95 11.99 -23.94
C GLN A 177 -6.44 12.22 -23.76
N ASP A 178 -6.05 13.00 -22.75
CA ASP A 178 -4.64 13.26 -22.44
C ASP A 178 -3.94 11.96 -22.02
N VAL A 179 -4.61 11.12 -21.22
CA VAL A 179 -4.11 9.80 -20.82
C VAL A 179 -3.98 8.86 -22.02
N ILE A 180 -4.92 8.87 -22.96
CA ILE A 180 -4.82 8.10 -24.21
C ILE A 180 -3.60 8.54 -25.02
N HIS A 181 -3.38 9.85 -25.17
CA HIS A 181 -2.20 10.37 -25.87
C HIS A 181 -0.91 9.94 -25.19
N LEU A 182 -0.82 10.08 -23.86
CA LEU A 182 0.31 9.61 -23.07
C LEU A 182 0.58 8.13 -23.33
N LEU A 183 -0.42 7.27 -23.20
CA LEU A 183 -0.25 5.82 -23.36
C LEU A 183 0.13 5.43 -24.79
N LYS A 184 -0.32 6.15 -25.83
CA LYS A 184 0.13 5.93 -27.22
C LYS A 184 1.62 6.24 -27.38
N ASP A 185 2.07 7.38 -26.87
CA ASP A 185 3.47 7.78 -26.92
C ASP A 185 4.36 6.76 -26.19
N LEU A 186 3.92 6.33 -25.01
CA LEU A 186 4.64 5.33 -24.22
C LEU A 186 4.59 3.93 -24.85
N SER A 187 3.51 3.54 -25.53
CA SER A 187 3.40 2.26 -26.22
C SER A 187 4.45 2.15 -27.31
N ASN A 188 4.55 3.17 -28.16
CA ASN A 188 5.55 3.22 -29.22
C ASN A 188 6.98 3.16 -28.65
N LYS A 189 7.21 3.85 -27.53
CA LYS A 189 8.56 4.00 -26.99
C LYS A 189 9.01 2.85 -26.10
N TYR A 190 8.20 2.40 -25.16
CA TYR A 190 8.63 1.52 -24.06
C TYR A 190 8.00 0.12 -24.05
N VAL A 191 6.92 -0.13 -24.78
CA VAL A 191 6.36 -1.49 -24.86
C VAL A 191 7.22 -2.34 -25.82
N PRO A 192 7.62 -3.57 -25.44
CA PRO A 192 8.37 -4.47 -26.33
C PRO A 192 7.46 -4.99 -27.45
N LEU A 193 7.91 -4.86 -28.69
CA LEU A 193 7.14 -5.21 -29.89
C LEU A 193 7.93 -6.18 -30.78
N VAL A 194 7.24 -7.17 -31.35
CA VAL A 194 7.79 -8.07 -32.38
C VAL A 194 6.82 -8.04 -33.56
N ASP A 195 7.32 -7.66 -34.74
CA ASP A 195 6.54 -7.53 -35.98
C ASP A 195 5.28 -6.64 -35.84
N GLY A 196 5.35 -5.62 -34.97
CA GLY A 196 4.25 -4.69 -34.70
C GLY A 196 3.24 -5.17 -33.64
N GLU A 197 3.39 -6.40 -33.15
CA GLU A 197 2.57 -6.98 -32.09
C GLU A 197 3.23 -6.85 -30.72
N ILE A 198 2.42 -6.77 -29.67
CA ILE A 198 2.90 -6.70 -28.29
C ILE A 198 3.53 -8.04 -27.92
N LYS A 199 4.82 -8.02 -27.56
CA LYS A 199 5.54 -9.22 -27.11
C LYS A 199 5.15 -9.62 -25.69
N GLU A 200 5.11 -8.64 -24.81
CA GLU A 200 4.72 -8.77 -23.40
C GLU A 200 4.34 -7.38 -22.88
N GLU A 201 3.41 -7.32 -21.95
CA GLU A 201 2.94 -6.08 -21.38
C GLU A 201 3.88 -5.52 -20.32
N VAL A 202 3.90 -4.19 -20.22
CA VAL A 202 4.68 -3.45 -19.22
C VAL A 202 3.78 -3.09 -18.05
N PHE A 203 4.21 -3.36 -16.82
CA PHE A 203 3.47 -2.87 -15.66
C PHE A 203 3.52 -1.35 -15.57
N PHE A 204 2.36 -0.74 -15.37
CA PHE A 204 2.22 0.69 -15.10
C PHE A 204 1.68 0.89 -13.69
N GLY A 205 2.57 1.29 -12.78
CA GLY A 205 2.27 1.59 -11.39
C GLY A 205 1.83 3.05 -11.17
N GLY A 206 0.96 3.24 -10.19
CA GLY A 206 0.64 4.55 -9.64
C GLY A 206 -0.28 4.43 -8.43
N ASP A 207 -0.79 5.58 -7.98
CA ASP A 207 -1.85 5.59 -6.99
C ASP A 207 -3.16 4.98 -7.56
N ARG A 208 -4.20 4.87 -6.72
CA ARG A 208 -5.46 4.28 -7.17
C ARG A 208 -6.14 5.12 -8.26
N LEU A 209 -5.97 6.43 -8.26
CA LEU A 209 -6.55 7.29 -9.29
C LEU A 209 -5.86 7.02 -10.65
N THR A 210 -4.54 6.97 -10.67
CA THR A 210 -3.74 6.65 -11.87
C THR A 210 -4.17 5.32 -12.49
N ASP A 211 -4.28 4.26 -11.67
CA ASP A 211 -4.79 2.95 -12.11
C ASP A 211 -6.20 3.05 -12.73
N GLU A 212 -7.09 3.84 -12.14
CA GLU A 212 -8.45 4.07 -12.65
C GLU A 212 -8.42 4.73 -14.03
N ARG A 213 -7.55 5.73 -14.20
CA ARG A 213 -7.46 6.53 -15.42
C ARG A 213 -6.87 5.77 -16.59
N ILE A 214 -5.89 4.91 -16.34
CA ILE A 214 -5.32 4.02 -17.37
C ILE A 214 -6.39 3.02 -17.85
N GLN A 215 -7.10 2.38 -16.92
CA GLN A 215 -8.20 1.46 -17.27
C GLN A 215 -9.32 2.18 -18.04
N CYS A 216 -9.66 3.41 -17.68
CA CYS A 216 -10.63 4.22 -18.43
C CYS A 216 -10.15 4.52 -19.87
N ALA A 217 -8.85 4.81 -20.06
CA ALA A 217 -8.28 5.04 -21.38
C ALA A 217 -8.31 3.77 -22.24
N GLN A 218 -7.92 2.62 -21.68
CA GLN A 218 -8.01 1.31 -22.35
C GLN A 218 -9.46 0.96 -22.72
N GLN A 219 -10.39 1.22 -21.81
CA GLN A 219 -11.82 1.00 -22.04
C GLN A 219 -12.38 1.91 -23.16
N ALA A 220 -11.90 3.14 -23.27
CA ALA A 220 -12.29 4.06 -24.35
C ALA A 220 -11.75 3.61 -25.71
N MET A 221 -10.63 2.89 -25.72
CA MET A 221 -9.96 2.40 -26.94
C MET A 221 -10.32 0.95 -27.29
N VAL A 222 -11.27 0.33 -26.59
CA VAL A 222 -11.62 -1.10 -26.73
C VAL A 222 -11.98 -1.53 -28.16
N ASN A 223 -12.59 -0.61 -28.93
CA ASN A 223 -13.07 -0.85 -30.29
C ASN A 223 -12.00 -0.59 -31.37
N SER A 224 -10.77 -0.25 -30.97
CA SER A 224 -9.65 -0.13 -31.92
C SER A 224 -9.27 -1.49 -32.53
N PRO A 225 -8.74 -1.54 -33.77
CA PRO A 225 -8.46 -2.78 -34.48
C PRO A 225 -7.33 -3.61 -33.86
N THR A 226 -6.25 -2.99 -33.34
CA THR A 226 -5.07 -3.71 -32.85
C THR A 226 -4.90 -3.58 -31.33
N SER A 227 -4.20 -4.53 -30.70
CA SER A 227 -3.95 -4.52 -29.24
C SER A 227 -3.13 -3.30 -28.80
N ILE A 228 -2.19 -2.85 -29.64
CA ILE A 228 -1.43 -1.62 -29.40
C ILE A 228 -2.33 -0.37 -29.42
N GLU A 229 -3.27 -0.27 -30.37
CA GLU A 229 -4.21 0.85 -30.42
C GLU A 229 -5.25 0.81 -29.29
N LYS A 230 -5.60 -0.38 -28.81
CA LYS A 230 -6.38 -0.61 -27.58
C LYS A 230 -5.61 -0.24 -26.30
N LEU A 231 -4.33 0.12 -26.40
CA LEU A 231 -3.44 0.43 -25.28
C LEU A 231 -3.19 -0.77 -24.36
N GLU A 232 -3.25 -1.99 -24.90
CA GLU A 232 -3.07 -3.24 -24.14
C GLU A 232 -1.60 -3.57 -23.88
N GLY A 233 -0.66 -2.70 -24.28
CA GLY A 233 0.76 -2.84 -23.94
C GLY A 233 1.08 -2.59 -22.46
N PHE A 234 0.10 -2.16 -21.66
CA PHE A 234 0.27 -1.81 -20.25
C PHE A 234 -0.70 -2.54 -19.32
N ILE A 235 -0.20 -3.21 -18.29
CA ILE A 235 -1.03 -3.70 -17.18
C ILE A 235 -0.95 -2.66 -16.05
N SER A 236 -2.06 -1.97 -15.77
CA SER A 236 -2.11 -1.02 -14.67
C SER A 236 -2.10 -1.74 -13.32
N LYS A 237 -1.43 -1.18 -12.32
CA LYS A 237 -1.42 -1.72 -10.96
C LYS A 237 -1.39 -0.62 -9.92
N ILE A 238 -2.01 -0.89 -8.78
CA ILE A 238 -1.89 -0.03 -7.60
C ILE A 238 -0.51 -0.23 -6.94
N GLU A 239 0.06 0.85 -6.44
CA GLU A 239 1.30 0.85 -5.64
C GLU A 239 1.03 0.96 -4.12
N ASP A 240 2.06 0.70 -3.32
CA ASP A 240 1.90 0.41 -1.90
C ASP A 240 1.88 1.64 -0.97
N PHE A 241 2.42 2.81 -1.34
CA PHE A 241 2.44 3.99 -0.45
C PHE A 241 1.04 4.54 -0.20
N HIS A 242 0.30 4.85 -1.27
CA HIS A 242 -1.07 5.35 -1.13
C HIS A 242 -2.01 4.29 -0.55
N ARG A 243 -1.74 3.01 -0.81
CA ARG A 243 -2.45 1.89 -0.19
C ARG A 243 -2.24 1.88 1.33
N LEU A 244 -0.99 1.96 1.80
CA LEU A 244 -0.65 2.10 3.23
C LEU A 244 -1.38 3.27 3.88
N MET A 245 -1.31 4.46 3.26
CA MET A 245 -1.99 5.66 3.77
C MET A 245 -3.50 5.47 3.92
N ASN A 246 -4.15 4.86 2.92
CA ASN A 246 -5.60 4.65 2.96
C ASN A 246 -5.99 3.49 3.87
N PHE A 247 -5.11 2.50 4.08
CA PHE A 247 -5.33 1.48 5.09
C PHE A 247 -5.31 2.10 6.49
N LEU A 248 -4.33 2.95 6.80
CA LEU A 248 -4.30 3.68 8.07
C LEU A 248 -5.51 4.60 8.25
N GLU A 249 -5.96 5.24 7.18
CA GLU A 249 -7.17 6.05 7.21
C GLU A 249 -8.43 5.21 7.48
N ALA A 250 -8.53 4.00 6.92
CA ALA A 250 -9.59 3.05 7.21
C ALA A 250 -9.55 2.59 8.68
N ILE A 251 -8.36 2.34 9.23
CA ILE A 251 -8.16 2.03 10.65
C ILE A 251 -8.61 3.21 11.50
N CYS A 252 -8.17 4.44 11.20
CA CYS A 252 -8.56 5.63 11.95
C CYS A 252 -10.08 5.88 11.93
N LYS A 253 -10.78 5.58 10.83
CA LYS A 253 -12.25 5.65 10.79
C LYS A 253 -12.93 4.72 11.80
N LEU A 254 -12.27 3.62 12.19
CA LEU A 254 -12.78 2.67 13.18
C LEU A 254 -12.32 3.02 14.59
N THR A 255 -11.13 3.60 14.75
CA THR A 255 -10.46 3.66 16.06
C THR A 255 -10.16 5.06 16.59
N PHE A 256 -10.32 6.12 15.79
CA PHE A 256 -9.90 7.48 16.15
C PHE A 256 -11.03 8.50 16.05
N ASP A 257 -11.50 8.99 17.20
CA ASP A 257 -12.53 10.03 17.29
C ASP A 257 -12.19 11.01 18.42
N THR A 258 -12.40 12.31 18.20
CA THR A 258 -12.06 13.36 19.18
C THR A 258 -12.91 13.27 20.45
N GLY A 259 -14.12 12.70 20.38
CA GLY A 259 -14.99 12.41 21.50
C GLY A 259 -14.43 11.34 22.46
N SER A 260 -13.48 10.52 22.00
CA SER A 260 -12.81 9.52 22.85
C SER A 260 -11.69 10.09 23.73
N ALA A 261 -11.54 11.43 23.81
CA ALA A 261 -10.48 12.08 24.60
C ALA A 261 -10.48 11.72 26.09
N LYS A 262 -11.65 11.47 26.67
CA LYS A 262 -11.80 11.08 28.09
C LYS A 262 -11.76 9.56 28.29
N ASP A 263 -11.95 8.80 27.22
CA ASP A 263 -11.86 7.35 27.22
C ASP A 263 -10.40 6.93 27.27
N ARG A 264 -9.90 6.63 28.49
CA ARG A 264 -8.51 6.21 28.70
C ARG A 264 -8.14 5.03 27.80
N CYS A 265 -6.89 5.02 27.34
CA CYS A 265 -6.32 4.05 26.41
C CYS A 265 -6.90 4.01 24.99
N THR A 266 -7.79 4.93 24.62
CA THR A 266 -8.14 5.10 23.19
C THR A 266 -7.02 5.77 22.40
N ALA A 267 -7.00 5.60 21.09
CA ALA A 267 -5.99 6.20 20.21
C ALA A 267 -5.96 7.74 20.32
N TYR A 268 -7.12 8.39 20.47
CA TYR A 268 -7.18 9.83 20.67
C TYR A 268 -6.72 10.24 22.09
N PHE A 269 -7.03 9.45 23.11
CA PHE A 269 -6.46 9.64 24.45
C PHE A 269 -4.93 9.56 24.42
N PHE A 270 -4.35 8.53 23.80
CA PHE A 270 -2.90 8.39 23.66
C PHE A 270 -2.27 9.53 22.86
N ARG A 271 -2.94 9.99 21.80
CA ARG A 271 -2.51 11.20 21.07
C ARG A 271 -2.31 12.39 22.01
N ASN A 272 -3.21 12.59 22.97
CA ASN A 272 -3.12 13.68 23.94
C ASN A 272 -2.06 13.41 25.02
N LEU A 273 -2.02 12.19 25.56
CA LEU A 273 -1.03 11.76 26.55
C LEU A 273 0.42 11.95 26.05
N LEU A 274 0.66 11.56 24.80
CA LEU A 274 1.98 11.65 24.15
C LEU A 274 2.26 13.04 23.56
N ASN A 275 1.31 13.97 23.65
CA ASN A 275 1.41 15.31 23.06
C ASN A 275 1.75 15.27 21.55
N ALA A 276 1.18 14.31 20.81
CA ALA A 276 1.39 14.10 19.38
C ALA A 276 0.58 15.13 18.55
N ARG A 277 1.00 16.40 18.62
CA ARG A 277 0.31 17.56 18.00
C ARG A 277 0.36 17.57 16.48
N ASP A 278 1.31 16.86 15.91
CA ASP A 278 1.47 16.62 14.48
C ASP A 278 0.43 15.65 13.91
N VAL A 279 -0.27 14.89 14.76
CA VAL A 279 -1.48 14.15 14.41
C VAL A 279 -2.65 15.13 14.24
N LYS A 280 -2.95 15.48 13.00
CA LYS A 280 -3.97 16.45 12.56
C LYS A 280 -5.16 15.74 11.89
N ALA A 281 -6.26 16.44 11.63
CA ALA A 281 -7.49 15.84 11.14
C ALA A 281 -7.38 14.97 9.85
N ASP A 282 -6.52 15.34 8.90
CA ASP A 282 -6.33 14.58 7.66
C ASP A 282 -5.15 13.59 7.78
N VAL A 283 -5.48 12.30 7.82
CA VAL A 283 -4.51 11.19 7.90
C VAL A 283 -3.53 11.22 6.74
N LYS A 284 -3.95 11.59 5.52
CA LYS A 284 -3.05 11.61 4.36
C LYS A 284 -1.97 12.67 4.53
N ASN A 285 -2.37 13.87 4.95
CA ASN A 285 -1.45 14.99 5.15
C ASN A 285 -0.54 14.82 6.38
N SER A 286 -0.89 13.91 7.30
CA SER A 286 -0.14 13.66 8.55
C SER A 286 0.19 12.18 8.73
N TYR A 287 0.34 11.43 7.63
CA TYR A 287 0.47 9.97 7.64
C TYR A 287 1.59 9.48 8.55
N ARG A 288 2.78 10.09 8.46
CA ARG A 288 3.94 9.73 9.28
C ARG A 288 3.68 9.94 10.78
N ALA A 289 2.93 10.98 11.16
CA ALA A 289 2.56 11.25 12.55
C ALA A 289 1.56 10.21 13.07
N TYR A 290 0.52 9.89 12.30
CA TYR A 290 -0.42 8.82 12.63
C TYR A 290 0.27 7.48 12.74
N LYS A 291 1.11 7.13 11.76
CA LYS A 291 1.90 5.89 11.75
C LYS A 291 2.73 5.77 13.04
N LYS A 292 3.46 6.84 13.41
CA LYS A 292 4.23 6.87 14.67
C LYS A 292 3.34 6.63 15.89
N LEU A 293 2.22 7.36 16.01
CA LEU A 293 1.28 7.20 17.13
C LEU A 293 0.78 5.76 17.25
N TYR A 294 0.26 5.19 16.16
CA TYR A 294 -0.28 3.84 16.16
C TYR A 294 0.79 2.80 16.47
N TYR A 295 2.01 2.94 15.95
CA TYR A 295 3.09 1.99 16.22
C TYR A 295 3.58 2.08 17.67
N THR A 296 3.62 3.27 18.25
CA THR A 296 3.89 3.44 19.69
C THR A 296 2.80 2.75 20.53
N ILE A 297 1.53 2.84 20.12
CA ILE A 297 0.43 2.14 20.80
C ILE A 297 0.58 0.62 20.67
N PHE A 298 0.84 0.11 19.46
CA PHE A 298 1.04 -1.32 19.22
C PHE A 298 2.21 -1.89 20.03
N ASP A 299 3.36 -1.22 20.03
CA ASP A 299 4.53 -1.66 20.80
C ASP A 299 4.22 -1.63 22.31
N GLY A 300 3.47 -0.63 22.79
CA GLY A 300 3.04 -0.58 24.19
C GLY A 300 2.06 -1.69 24.58
N ILE A 301 1.14 -2.06 23.67
CA ILE A 301 0.28 -3.24 23.85
C ILE A 301 1.12 -4.52 23.89
N CYS A 302 2.11 -4.68 23.01
CA CYS A 302 3.01 -5.84 23.02
C CYS A 302 3.74 -5.96 24.36
N CYS A 303 4.32 -4.87 24.87
CA CYS A 303 4.98 -4.83 26.17
C CYS A 303 4.03 -5.21 27.32
N ALA A 304 2.81 -4.66 27.34
CA ALA A 304 1.82 -4.98 28.38
C ALA A 304 1.37 -6.45 28.32
N LEU A 305 1.14 -7.01 27.13
CA LEU A 305 0.80 -8.42 26.93
C LEU A 305 1.95 -9.35 27.35
N PHE A 306 3.18 -9.00 27.01
CA PHE A 306 4.36 -9.77 27.44
C PHE A 306 4.50 -9.82 28.96
N LEU A 307 4.32 -8.68 29.64
CA LEU A 307 4.34 -8.67 31.11
C LEU A 307 3.24 -9.55 31.69
N GLN A 308 2.03 -9.52 31.12
CA GLN A 308 0.94 -10.37 31.56
C GLN A 308 1.24 -11.87 31.36
N GLU A 309 1.79 -12.27 30.21
CA GLU A 309 2.20 -13.66 29.95
C GLU A 309 3.35 -14.12 30.87
N MET A 310 4.21 -13.20 31.31
CA MET A 310 5.31 -13.45 32.25
C MET A 310 4.90 -13.31 33.73
N ASN A 311 3.65 -12.98 34.04
CA ASN A 311 3.16 -12.65 35.38
C ASN A 311 3.95 -11.51 36.07
N LEU A 312 4.33 -10.50 35.29
CA LEU A 312 5.01 -9.30 35.73
C LEU A 312 4.04 -8.12 35.77
N ASN A 313 4.24 -7.22 36.73
CA ASN A 313 3.45 -6.01 36.93
C ASN A 313 4.13 -4.74 36.38
N SER A 314 5.42 -4.79 36.07
CA SER A 314 6.20 -3.64 35.61
C SER A 314 7.38 -4.02 34.73
N LEU A 315 7.77 -3.13 33.81
CA LEU A 315 8.93 -3.31 32.91
C LEU A 315 10.28 -3.27 33.65
N GLU A 316 10.31 -2.73 34.87
CA GLU A 316 11.48 -2.67 35.73
C GLU A 316 11.74 -3.97 36.49
N GLN A 317 10.79 -4.89 36.53
CA GLN A 317 10.99 -6.18 37.20
C GLN A 317 11.96 -7.04 36.41
N GLN A 318 12.75 -7.85 37.12
CA GLN A 318 13.67 -8.80 36.51
C GLN A 318 12.89 -9.79 35.64
N LEU A 319 13.29 -9.95 34.39
CA LEU A 319 12.67 -10.91 33.48
C LEU A 319 13.01 -12.35 33.91
N PRO A 320 12.06 -13.29 33.77
CA PRO A 320 12.28 -14.71 34.04
C PRO A 320 13.09 -15.37 32.90
N ILE A 321 14.31 -14.89 32.68
CA ILE A 321 15.24 -15.44 31.70
C ILE A 321 15.68 -16.84 32.19
N PRO A 322 15.77 -17.85 31.30
CA PRO A 322 16.24 -19.19 31.64
C PRO A 322 17.56 -19.21 32.42
N CYS A 323 17.67 -20.04 33.46
CA CYS A 323 18.87 -20.09 34.32
C CYS A 323 20.15 -20.49 33.57
N ASN A 324 20.02 -21.22 32.46
CA ASN A 324 21.12 -21.66 31.61
C ASN A 324 21.36 -20.74 30.40
N TRP A 325 20.87 -19.48 30.42
CA TRP A 325 20.92 -18.55 29.30
C TRP A 325 22.29 -18.41 28.64
N GLU A 326 23.36 -18.30 29.43
CA GLU A 326 24.72 -18.13 28.90
C GLU A 326 25.22 -19.35 28.09
N THR A 327 24.63 -20.53 28.35
CA THR A 327 24.98 -21.78 27.66
C THR A 327 24.11 -22.06 26.43
N LEU A 328 23.03 -21.29 26.22
CA LEU A 328 22.15 -21.46 25.07
C LEU A 328 22.79 -20.86 23.82
N GLU A 329 22.61 -21.56 22.70
CA GLU A 329 22.94 -21.06 21.37
C GLU A 329 22.04 -19.87 21.00
N ASN A 330 22.50 -19.03 20.06
CA ASN A 330 21.73 -17.84 19.66
C ASN A 330 20.34 -18.20 19.12
N ASP A 331 20.22 -19.28 18.36
CA ASP A 331 18.94 -19.75 17.82
C ASP A 331 17.98 -20.20 18.93
N GLU A 332 18.49 -20.78 20.01
CA GLU A 332 17.67 -21.19 21.17
C GLU A 332 17.17 -19.97 21.95
N LYS A 333 18.01 -18.92 22.07
CA LYS A 333 17.63 -17.65 22.71
C LYS A 333 16.57 -16.91 21.89
N ILE A 334 16.72 -16.86 20.57
CA ILE A 334 15.72 -16.29 19.65
C ILE A 334 14.42 -17.08 19.76
N LYS A 335 14.51 -18.41 19.71
CA LYS A 335 13.35 -19.29 19.83
C LYS A 335 12.58 -19.09 21.14
N TRP A 336 13.28 -18.88 22.26
CA TRP A 336 12.63 -18.60 23.54
C TRP A 336 11.72 -17.36 23.47
N LEU A 337 12.19 -16.26 22.88
CA LEU A 337 11.37 -15.07 22.70
C LEU A 337 10.24 -15.31 21.69
N ASP A 338 10.53 -15.95 20.57
CA ASP A 338 9.55 -16.21 19.52
C ASP A 338 8.43 -17.14 19.98
N ASP A 339 8.70 -18.12 20.85
CA ASP A 339 7.67 -18.99 21.43
C ASP A 339 6.71 -18.17 22.33
N ILE A 340 7.22 -17.19 23.08
CA ILE A 340 6.40 -16.25 23.89
C ILE A 340 5.60 -15.32 22.98
N SER A 341 6.24 -14.69 22.01
CA SER A 341 5.58 -13.79 21.05
C SER A 341 4.52 -14.52 20.24
N CYS A 342 4.78 -15.77 19.85
CA CYS A 342 3.81 -16.63 19.17
C CYS A 342 2.61 -16.92 20.06
N LYS A 343 2.84 -17.20 21.36
CA LYS A 343 1.74 -17.34 22.33
C LYS A 343 0.91 -16.06 22.44
N ILE A 344 1.56 -14.89 22.46
CA ILE A 344 0.86 -13.59 22.46
C ILE A 344 -0.01 -13.46 21.20
N VAL A 345 0.55 -13.69 20.01
CA VAL A 345 -0.18 -13.60 18.74
C VAL A 345 -1.36 -14.57 18.72
N ARG A 346 -1.17 -15.84 19.10
CA ARG A 346 -2.22 -16.85 19.11
C ARG A 346 -3.34 -16.52 20.09
N ASN A 347 -3.01 -16.10 21.31
CA ASN A 347 -4.00 -15.85 22.35
C ASN A 347 -4.74 -14.52 22.17
N TRP A 348 -4.07 -13.48 21.66
CA TRP A 348 -4.59 -12.11 21.70
C TRP A 348 -4.93 -11.54 20.32
N PHE A 349 -4.19 -11.92 19.27
CA PHE A 349 -4.54 -11.52 17.91
C PHE A 349 -5.57 -12.47 17.30
N PHE A 350 -5.30 -13.78 17.32
CA PHE A 350 -6.20 -14.80 16.74
C PHE A 350 -7.23 -15.34 17.73
N GLU A 351 -7.01 -15.18 19.04
CA GLU A 351 -7.87 -15.76 20.09
C GLU A 351 -8.07 -17.27 19.90
N ASN A 352 -7.03 -17.97 19.41
CA ASN A 352 -7.05 -19.38 19.02
C ASN A 352 -8.18 -19.74 18.06
N SER A 353 -8.59 -18.79 17.22
CA SER A 353 -9.71 -18.91 16.28
C SER A 353 -9.30 -18.49 14.86
N ASP A 354 -10.19 -18.76 13.91
CA ASP A 354 -10.08 -18.27 12.55
C ASP A 354 -10.87 -16.97 12.41
N ILE A 355 -10.14 -15.85 12.37
CA ILE A 355 -10.73 -14.50 12.45
C ILE A 355 -11.56 -14.12 11.22
N CYS A 356 -11.49 -14.92 10.15
CA CYS A 356 -12.19 -14.71 8.89
C CYS A 356 -13.22 -15.83 8.60
N GLN A 357 -13.47 -16.75 9.55
CA GLN A 357 -14.38 -17.89 9.37
C GLN A 357 -15.79 -17.46 8.96
N GLU A 358 -16.42 -16.56 9.72
CA GLU A 358 -17.77 -16.08 9.43
C GLU A 358 -17.85 -15.51 8.00
N MET A 359 -16.86 -14.73 7.57
CA MET A 359 -16.85 -14.18 6.22
C MET A 359 -16.75 -15.27 5.15
N ARG A 360 -15.91 -16.31 5.34
CA ARG A 360 -15.80 -17.41 4.36
C ARG A 360 -17.08 -18.24 4.32
N GLU A 361 -17.68 -18.56 5.46
CA GLU A 361 -18.97 -19.25 5.53
C GLU A 361 -20.06 -18.46 4.80
N VAL A 362 -20.15 -17.16 5.05
CA VAL A 362 -21.12 -16.29 4.34
C VAL A 362 -20.82 -16.22 2.85
N LEU A 363 -19.56 -16.05 2.41
CA LEU A 363 -19.22 -15.93 1.00
C LEU A 363 -19.38 -17.24 0.21
N THR A 364 -19.37 -18.39 0.88
CA THR A 364 -19.47 -19.71 0.24
C THR A 364 -20.88 -20.27 0.26
N ASP A 365 -21.79 -19.78 1.11
CA ASP A 365 -23.20 -20.19 1.12
C ASP A 365 -24.03 -19.44 0.06
N PRO A 366 -24.43 -20.08 -1.06
CA PRO A 366 -25.20 -19.42 -2.11
C PRO A 366 -26.60 -18.98 -1.65
N ASN A 367 -27.12 -19.55 -0.55
CA ASN A 367 -28.44 -19.26 0.00
C ASN A 367 -28.43 -18.15 1.05
N HIS A 368 -27.24 -17.69 1.47
CA HIS A 368 -27.12 -16.60 2.44
C HIS A 368 -27.71 -15.30 1.86
N GLU A 369 -28.39 -14.50 2.70
CA GLU A 369 -29.08 -13.28 2.26
C GLU A 369 -28.15 -12.25 1.58
N GLU A 370 -26.90 -12.17 2.04
CA GLU A 370 -25.86 -11.31 1.45
C GLU A 370 -25.43 -11.74 0.05
N ASN A 371 -25.70 -12.99 -0.31
CA ASN A 371 -25.42 -13.56 -1.63
C ASN A 371 -26.65 -13.58 -2.53
N TYR A 372 -27.78 -12.98 -2.12
CA TYR A 372 -29.02 -12.93 -2.91
C TYR A 372 -28.78 -12.61 -4.40
N TRP A 373 -27.97 -11.58 -4.68
CA TRP A 373 -27.67 -11.20 -6.07
C TRP A 373 -26.71 -12.18 -6.76
N THR A 374 -25.63 -12.57 -6.09
CA THR A 374 -24.56 -13.38 -6.69
C THR A 374 -24.94 -14.85 -6.83
N GLY A 375 -25.84 -15.37 -5.98
CA GLY A 375 -26.34 -16.74 -6.03
C GLY A 375 -27.19 -17.04 -7.27
N ASN A 376 -27.78 -16.02 -7.90
CA ASN A 376 -28.53 -16.14 -9.14
C ASN A 376 -27.76 -15.70 -10.40
N TYR A 377 -26.43 -15.67 -10.32
CA TYR A 377 -25.57 -15.45 -11.48
C TYR A 377 -25.38 -16.75 -12.27
N ILE A 378 -26.01 -16.85 -13.44
CA ILE A 378 -26.03 -18.04 -14.29
C ILE A 378 -25.64 -17.63 -15.72
N ASN A 379 -24.70 -18.35 -16.33
CA ASN A 379 -24.27 -18.14 -17.73
C ASN A 379 -23.94 -16.67 -18.06
N GLY A 380 -23.28 -15.97 -17.14
CA GLY A 380 -22.83 -14.60 -17.37
C GLY A 380 -23.88 -13.51 -17.17
N LYS A 381 -25.07 -13.85 -16.65
CA LYS A 381 -26.15 -12.90 -16.34
C LYS A 381 -26.78 -13.19 -14.98
N PHE A 382 -27.36 -12.16 -14.36
CA PHE A 382 -28.16 -12.28 -13.15
C PHE A 382 -29.62 -12.57 -13.50
N ARG A 383 -30.15 -13.72 -13.08
CA ARG A 383 -31.56 -14.06 -13.27
C ARG A 383 -32.42 -13.40 -12.20
N CYS A 384 -33.61 -12.93 -12.59
CA CYS A 384 -34.61 -12.47 -11.63
C CYS A 384 -35.12 -13.63 -10.78
N HIS A 385 -35.32 -13.38 -9.49
CA HIS A 385 -35.83 -14.39 -8.55
C HIS A 385 -37.30 -14.74 -8.76
N PHE A 386 -38.05 -13.88 -9.48
CA PHE A 386 -39.50 -13.98 -9.60
C PHE A 386 -39.98 -14.19 -11.05
N CYS A 387 -39.10 -14.10 -12.06
CA CYS A 387 -39.45 -14.34 -13.45
C CYS A 387 -38.23 -14.75 -14.30
N ASP A 388 -38.47 -15.09 -15.58
CA ASP A 388 -37.43 -15.58 -16.49
C ASP A 388 -36.51 -14.50 -17.07
N ARG A 389 -36.66 -13.24 -16.64
CA ARG A 389 -35.79 -12.15 -17.11
C ARG A 389 -34.40 -12.27 -16.51
N SER A 390 -33.39 -11.94 -17.31
CA SER A 390 -31.99 -11.89 -16.89
C SER A 390 -31.33 -10.58 -17.30
N TYR A 391 -30.35 -10.15 -16.51
CA TYR A 391 -29.71 -8.84 -16.61
C TYR A 391 -28.19 -8.97 -16.55
N THR A 392 -27.50 -8.14 -17.31
CA THR A 392 -26.03 -8.07 -17.27
C THR A 392 -25.54 -7.38 -15.99
N TYR A 393 -26.31 -6.41 -15.47
CA TYR A 393 -25.91 -5.57 -14.35
C TYR A 393 -26.84 -5.76 -13.15
N ILE A 394 -26.24 -5.90 -11.95
CA ILE A 394 -26.97 -6.00 -10.68
C ILE A 394 -27.92 -4.82 -10.48
N GLY A 395 -27.49 -3.58 -10.81
CA GLY A 395 -28.35 -2.40 -10.68
C GLY A 395 -29.60 -2.44 -11.58
N SER A 396 -29.51 -3.08 -12.74
CA SER A 396 -30.65 -3.30 -13.63
C SER A 396 -31.60 -4.34 -13.05
N LEU A 397 -31.06 -5.43 -12.48
CA LEU A 397 -31.86 -6.44 -11.80
C LEU A 397 -32.57 -5.88 -10.57
N GLN A 398 -31.84 -5.13 -9.72
CA GLN A 398 -32.39 -4.40 -8.57
C GLN A 398 -33.58 -3.52 -8.97
N SER A 399 -33.39 -2.73 -10.04
CA SER A 399 -34.45 -1.85 -10.55
C SER A 399 -35.65 -2.63 -11.08
N HIS A 400 -35.42 -3.81 -11.67
CA HIS A 400 -36.48 -4.67 -12.19
C HIS A 400 -37.29 -5.32 -11.07
N GLU A 401 -36.64 -5.96 -10.09
CA GLU A 401 -37.31 -6.60 -8.96
C GLU A 401 -38.11 -5.60 -8.13
N LEU A 402 -37.55 -4.40 -7.92
CA LEU A 402 -38.26 -3.32 -7.23
C LEU A 402 -39.52 -2.88 -7.98
N LYS A 403 -39.44 -2.69 -9.31
CA LYS A 403 -40.53 -2.12 -10.10
C LYS A 403 -41.61 -3.13 -10.48
N LEU A 404 -41.24 -4.37 -10.82
CA LEU A 404 -42.18 -5.37 -11.35
C LEU A 404 -42.60 -6.42 -10.32
N HIS A 405 -41.82 -6.60 -9.26
CA HIS A 405 -42.11 -7.58 -8.20
C HIS A 405 -42.29 -6.93 -6.83
N SER A 406 -42.16 -5.60 -6.74
CA SER A 406 -42.21 -4.84 -5.49
C SER A 406 -41.26 -5.42 -4.42
N HIS A 407 -40.18 -6.05 -4.87
CA HIS A 407 -39.21 -6.69 -4.01
C HIS A 407 -37.93 -5.86 -3.95
N SER A 408 -37.53 -5.51 -2.74
CA SER A 408 -36.17 -5.07 -2.43
C SER A 408 -35.66 -6.00 -1.35
N PRO A 409 -34.55 -6.72 -1.56
CA PRO A 409 -33.94 -7.44 -0.46
C PRO A 409 -33.66 -6.43 0.65
N SER A 410 -34.15 -6.74 1.85
CA SER A 410 -33.73 -5.96 3.01
C SER A 410 -32.22 -6.17 3.15
N PRO A 411 -31.42 -5.11 3.32
CA PRO A 411 -30.06 -5.32 3.80
C PRO A 411 -30.16 -6.14 5.09
N SER A 412 -29.26 -7.09 5.29
CA SER A 412 -29.21 -7.87 6.52
C SER A 412 -29.37 -6.90 7.69
N LYS A 413 -30.52 -6.99 8.39
CA LYS A 413 -30.60 -6.37 9.70
C LYS A 413 -29.51 -7.09 10.47
N CYS A 414 -28.51 -6.36 10.98
CA CYS A 414 -27.68 -6.92 12.04
C CYS A 414 -28.68 -7.53 13.02
N SER A 415 -28.75 -8.86 13.12
CA SER A 415 -29.05 -9.41 14.42
C SER A 415 -27.82 -9.02 15.23
N PRO A 416 -27.92 -8.11 16.22
CA PRO A 416 -26.85 -7.98 17.19
C PRO A 416 -26.80 -9.31 17.94
N LYS A 417 -26.03 -10.26 17.44
CA LYS A 417 -25.77 -11.54 18.09
C LYS A 417 -24.29 -11.84 17.86
N SER A 418 -23.43 -11.87 18.87
CA SER A 418 -23.59 -11.57 20.30
C SER A 418 -23.08 -10.16 20.60
N LYS A 419 -23.81 -9.35 21.37
CA LYS A 419 -23.08 -8.49 22.33
C LYS A 419 -22.17 -9.46 23.05
N ASP A 420 -20.86 -9.29 22.90
CA ASP A 420 -19.88 -10.05 23.66
C ASP A 420 -20.40 -10.19 25.09
N ALA A 421 -20.50 -11.43 25.58
CA ALA A 421 -21.27 -11.73 26.79
C ALA A 421 -20.79 -10.91 28.01
N SER A 422 -19.55 -10.38 27.96
CA SER A 422 -18.97 -9.51 28.98
C SER A 422 -19.41 -8.04 28.92
N GLY A 423 -19.84 -7.54 27.76
CA GLY A 423 -20.18 -6.12 27.58
C GLY A 423 -19.03 -5.11 27.77
N ASP A 424 -17.77 -5.56 27.75
CA ASP A 424 -16.55 -4.76 27.96
C ASP A 424 -16.09 -4.05 26.68
N GLU A 425 -16.52 -2.81 26.51
CA GLU A 425 -16.24 -2.02 25.30
C GLU A 425 -14.78 -1.61 25.19
N LEU A 426 -14.08 -1.38 26.32
CA LEU A 426 -12.67 -0.99 26.31
C LEU A 426 -11.78 -2.16 25.86
N TYR A 427 -11.98 -3.34 26.45
CA TYR A 427 -11.21 -4.53 26.09
C TYR A 427 -11.36 -4.86 24.59
N ASN A 428 -12.60 -4.84 24.10
CA ASN A 428 -12.89 -5.11 22.69
C ASN A 428 -12.25 -4.08 21.76
N TYR A 429 -12.33 -2.79 22.11
CA TYR A 429 -11.67 -1.73 21.37
C TYR A 429 -10.15 -1.92 21.31
N ILE A 430 -9.49 -2.24 22.43
CA ILE A 430 -8.02 -2.39 22.49
C ILE A 430 -7.55 -3.56 21.63
N LEU A 431 -8.25 -4.69 21.66
CA LEU A 431 -7.90 -5.83 20.81
C LEU A 431 -8.15 -5.54 19.33
N CYS A 432 -9.23 -4.84 18.99
CA CYS A 432 -9.46 -4.42 17.60
C CYS A 432 -8.35 -3.47 17.12
N LEU A 433 -7.97 -2.49 17.94
CA LEU A 433 -6.87 -1.57 17.67
C LEU A 433 -5.53 -2.31 17.52
N PHE A 434 -5.23 -3.27 18.40
CA PHE A 434 -4.05 -4.12 18.32
C PHE A 434 -4.01 -4.87 16.98
N LYS A 435 -5.11 -5.53 16.62
CA LYS A 435 -5.21 -6.33 15.39
C LYS A 435 -5.05 -5.47 14.13
N LEU A 436 -5.79 -4.38 14.04
CA LEU A 436 -5.72 -3.46 12.90
C LEU A 436 -4.33 -2.83 12.75
N THR A 437 -3.71 -2.42 13.86
CA THR A 437 -2.38 -1.82 13.82
C THR A 437 -1.30 -2.83 13.44
N ALA A 438 -1.41 -4.07 13.92
CA ALA A 438 -0.48 -5.14 13.56
C ALA A 438 -0.55 -5.45 12.06
N LEU A 439 -1.75 -5.50 11.46
CA LEU A 439 -1.93 -5.67 10.02
C LEU A 439 -1.29 -4.53 9.22
N HIS A 440 -1.45 -3.29 9.65
CA HIS A 440 -0.80 -2.14 9.00
C HIS A 440 0.73 -2.23 9.11
N LYS A 441 1.26 -2.53 10.30
CA LYS A 441 2.70 -2.72 10.53
C LYS A 441 3.25 -3.90 9.73
N ASN A 442 2.44 -4.93 9.49
CA ASN A 442 2.77 -6.07 8.62
C ASN A 442 3.00 -5.63 7.18
N LEU A 443 2.07 -4.89 6.59
CA LEU A 443 2.20 -4.35 5.22
C LEU A 443 3.40 -3.40 5.10
N ASP A 444 3.53 -2.47 6.05
CA ASP A 444 4.58 -1.45 6.01
C ASP A 444 5.99 -2.03 6.14
N SER A 445 6.17 -3.00 7.05
CA SER A 445 7.44 -3.72 7.16
C SER A 445 7.72 -4.61 5.95
N ALA A 446 6.69 -5.18 5.30
CA ALA A 446 6.86 -5.91 4.05
C ALA A 446 7.44 -5.02 2.94
N VAL A 447 6.93 -3.79 2.79
CA VAL A 447 7.49 -2.81 1.83
C VAL A 447 8.95 -2.52 2.17
N ASN A 448 9.27 -2.27 3.44
CA ASN A 448 10.63 -1.97 3.88
C ASN A 448 11.61 -3.14 3.64
N MET A 449 11.15 -4.36 3.89
CA MET A 449 11.92 -5.60 3.69
C MET A 449 11.99 -6.00 2.22
N GLY A 450 11.17 -5.45 1.33
CA GLY A 450 11.08 -5.93 -0.05
C GLY A 450 10.37 -7.29 -0.17
N ASP A 451 9.52 -7.62 0.79
CA ASP A 451 8.70 -8.83 0.80
C ASP A 451 7.41 -8.60 0.01
N GLY A 452 7.51 -8.82 -1.30
CA GLY A 452 6.40 -8.70 -2.24
C GLY A 452 5.22 -9.61 -1.93
N LEU A 453 5.48 -10.85 -1.50
CA LEU A 453 4.44 -11.84 -1.23
C LEU A 453 3.61 -11.43 -0.01
N ARG A 454 4.26 -10.97 1.06
CA ARG A 454 3.60 -10.43 2.24
C ARG A 454 2.82 -9.16 1.93
N SER A 455 3.37 -8.25 1.11
CA SER A 455 2.64 -7.06 0.64
C SER A 455 1.38 -7.45 -0.12
N VAL A 456 1.45 -8.35 -1.09
CA VAL A 456 0.29 -8.76 -1.90
C VAL A 456 -0.75 -9.50 -1.07
N ARG A 457 -0.35 -10.42 -0.20
CA ARG A 457 -1.30 -11.16 0.68
C ARG A 457 -2.05 -10.23 1.62
N SER A 458 -1.43 -9.15 2.10
CA SER A 458 -2.10 -8.14 2.94
C SER A 458 -3.37 -7.58 2.28
N ALA A 459 -3.44 -7.53 0.93
CA ALA A 459 -4.58 -6.97 0.22
C ALA A 459 -5.89 -7.73 0.53
N LYS A 460 -5.79 -9.04 0.82
CA LYS A 460 -6.94 -9.86 1.23
C LYS A 460 -7.45 -9.49 2.62
N TYR A 461 -6.58 -9.09 3.55
CA TYR A 461 -6.98 -8.58 4.86
C TYR A 461 -7.54 -7.14 4.77
N GLU A 462 -7.04 -6.34 3.83
CA GLU A 462 -7.52 -4.97 3.61
C GLU A 462 -8.90 -4.91 2.96
N THR A 463 -9.18 -5.80 2.01
CA THR A 463 -10.44 -5.87 1.24
C THR A 463 -11.70 -5.78 2.13
N PRO A 464 -11.89 -6.64 3.15
CA PRO A 464 -13.05 -6.57 4.04
C PRO A 464 -13.08 -5.29 4.89
N ILE A 465 -11.93 -4.77 5.33
CA ILE A 465 -11.87 -3.52 6.11
C ILE A 465 -12.24 -2.31 5.25
N TYR A 466 -11.79 -2.27 3.99
CA TYR A 466 -12.19 -1.25 3.05
C TYR A 466 -13.68 -1.32 2.72
N ASN A 467 -14.27 -2.52 2.71
CA ASN A 467 -15.71 -2.70 2.56
C ASN A 467 -16.46 -2.09 3.74
N LYS A 468 -16.13 -2.49 4.98
CA LYS A 468 -16.74 -2.00 6.22
C LYS A 468 -16.61 -0.48 6.39
N THR A 469 -15.52 0.12 5.91
CA THR A 469 -15.23 1.56 6.06
C THR A 469 -15.63 2.41 4.83
N ASN A 470 -16.32 1.81 3.85
CA ASN A 470 -16.73 2.45 2.60
C ASN A 470 -15.56 3.09 1.83
N LYS A 471 -14.38 2.46 1.88
CA LYS A 471 -13.19 2.84 1.12
C LYS A 471 -13.18 2.16 -0.25
N THR A 472 -14.27 2.33 -0.98
CA THR A 472 -14.58 1.61 -2.23
C THR A 472 -13.44 1.64 -3.25
N LYS A 473 -12.78 2.79 -3.46
CA LYS A 473 -11.66 2.92 -4.40
C LYS A 473 -10.52 1.95 -4.09
N TYR A 474 -10.16 1.82 -2.82
CA TYR A 474 -9.06 0.94 -2.40
C TYR A 474 -9.51 -0.51 -2.25
N LEU A 475 -10.78 -0.79 -1.91
CA LEU A 475 -11.37 -2.12 -2.07
C LEU A 475 -11.19 -2.63 -3.49
N ILE A 476 -11.52 -1.80 -4.49
CA ILE A 476 -11.35 -2.16 -5.91
C ILE A 476 -9.88 -2.44 -6.22
N GLY A 477 -8.97 -1.61 -5.70
CA GLY A 477 -7.53 -1.80 -5.87
C GLY A 477 -7.04 -3.12 -5.29
N SER A 478 -7.48 -3.49 -4.08
CA SER A 478 -7.15 -4.76 -3.44
C SER A 478 -7.71 -5.95 -4.23
N VAL A 479 -8.97 -5.88 -4.69
CA VAL A 479 -9.57 -6.91 -5.56
C VAL A 479 -8.76 -7.07 -6.84
N HIS A 480 -8.36 -5.96 -7.48
CA HIS A 480 -7.55 -6.01 -8.69
C HIS A 480 -6.18 -6.66 -8.44
N LEU A 481 -5.47 -6.22 -7.39
CA LEU A 481 -4.17 -6.77 -7.02
C LEU A 481 -4.23 -8.27 -6.71
N THR A 482 -5.25 -8.70 -5.95
CA THR A 482 -5.47 -10.13 -5.67
C THR A 482 -5.79 -10.92 -6.93
N ALA A 483 -6.62 -10.41 -7.83
CA ALA A 483 -6.91 -11.08 -9.09
C ALA A 483 -5.62 -11.28 -9.93
N LEU A 484 -4.83 -10.22 -10.11
CA LEU A 484 -3.58 -10.29 -10.88
C LEU A 484 -2.57 -11.28 -10.25
N ALA A 485 -2.50 -11.32 -8.93
CA ALA A 485 -1.57 -12.20 -8.21
C ALA A 485 -2.01 -13.67 -8.12
N CYS A 486 -3.31 -13.96 -8.22
CA CYS A 486 -3.86 -15.31 -7.99
C CYS A 486 -4.16 -16.10 -9.27
N GLY A 487 -3.86 -15.57 -10.46
CA GLY A 487 -3.94 -16.35 -11.70
C GLY A 487 -4.42 -15.62 -12.96
N SER A 488 -4.66 -14.30 -12.89
CA SER A 488 -5.00 -13.53 -14.11
C SER A 488 -3.81 -13.31 -15.04
N LEU A 489 -2.59 -13.58 -14.56
CA LEU A 489 -1.34 -13.35 -15.26
C LEU A 489 -0.56 -14.66 -15.39
N PRO A 490 0.26 -14.82 -16.45
CA PRO A 490 1.24 -15.88 -16.52
C PRO A 490 2.18 -15.85 -15.31
N ARG A 491 2.67 -17.03 -14.90
CA ARG A 491 3.51 -17.18 -13.69
C ARG A 491 4.68 -16.20 -13.63
N GLU A 492 5.38 -15.98 -14.75
CA GLU A 492 6.48 -15.02 -14.81
C GLU A 492 6.02 -13.58 -14.53
N GLN A 493 4.90 -13.15 -15.13
CA GLN A 493 4.33 -11.83 -14.88
C GLN A 493 3.82 -11.70 -13.44
N THR A 494 3.24 -12.75 -12.87
CA THR A 494 2.85 -12.79 -11.45
C THR A 494 4.08 -12.62 -10.55
N GLU A 495 5.18 -13.35 -10.80
CA GLU A 495 6.41 -13.20 -10.01
C GLU A 495 6.96 -11.76 -10.12
N ARG A 496 6.96 -11.17 -11.31
CA ARG A 496 7.36 -9.76 -11.50
C ARG A 496 6.47 -8.79 -10.74
N LEU A 497 5.14 -8.96 -10.84
CA LEU A 497 4.14 -8.13 -10.15
C LEU A 497 4.33 -8.17 -8.63
N VAL A 498 4.56 -9.36 -8.08
CA VAL A 498 4.68 -9.59 -6.64
C VAL A 498 6.00 -9.03 -6.12
N TRP A 499 7.13 -9.39 -6.71
CA TRP A 499 8.44 -9.15 -6.09
C TRP A 499 9.07 -7.81 -6.44
N ASN A 500 8.64 -7.13 -7.50
CA ASN A 500 9.18 -5.83 -7.91
C ASN A 500 8.24 -4.66 -7.56
N ARG A 501 7.65 -4.66 -6.36
CA ARG A 501 6.75 -3.57 -5.88
C ARG A 501 7.46 -2.48 -5.09
N SER A 502 8.74 -2.66 -4.78
CA SER A 502 9.53 -1.74 -3.97
C SER A 502 10.80 -1.30 -4.67
N ILE A 503 11.33 -0.14 -4.28
CA ILE A 503 12.56 0.44 -4.79
C ILE A 503 13.56 0.67 -3.66
N ASN A 504 14.83 0.37 -3.92
CA ASN A 504 15.94 0.56 -2.99
C ASN A 504 16.99 1.48 -3.61
N ILE A 505 17.05 2.73 -3.15
CA ILE A 505 17.94 3.76 -3.71
C ILE A 505 19.33 3.72 -3.06
N SER A 506 19.40 3.44 -1.75
CA SER A 506 20.64 3.48 -0.97
C SER A 506 21.44 2.18 -1.03
N GLY A 507 20.77 1.05 -1.27
CA GLY A 507 21.27 -0.29 -1.02
C GLY A 507 21.11 -0.71 0.45
N GLY A 508 21.37 -1.98 0.73
CA GLY A 508 21.22 -2.62 2.04
C GLY A 508 19.80 -3.12 2.29
N LYS A 509 19.67 -4.20 3.08
CA LYS A 509 18.37 -4.74 3.51
C LYS A 509 17.61 -3.69 4.32
N ASN A 510 16.28 -3.77 4.33
CA ASN A 510 15.41 -2.88 5.13
C ASN A 510 15.56 -1.38 4.79
N HIS A 511 15.87 -1.06 3.53
CA HIS A 511 15.91 0.31 3.00
C HIS A 511 15.04 0.47 1.75
N ASN A 512 14.05 -0.40 1.58
CA ASN A 512 13.13 -0.32 0.46
C ASN A 512 12.00 0.69 0.77
N MET A 513 11.48 1.33 -0.27
CA MET A 513 10.26 2.14 -0.23
C MET A 513 9.31 1.72 -1.34
N ALA A 514 8.04 2.10 -1.25
CA ALA A 514 7.09 1.87 -2.32
C ALA A 514 7.43 2.73 -3.55
N LEU A 515 7.10 2.23 -4.75
CA LEU A 515 7.44 2.91 -6.01
C LEU A 515 6.80 4.30 -6.13
N ASP A 516 5.53 4.43 -5.72
CA ASP A 516 4.80 5.70 -5.73
C ASP A 516 5.29 6.68 -4.63
N GLU A 517 5.83 6.20 -3.50
CA GLU A 517 6.54 7.08 -2.55
C GLU A 517 7.77 7.71 -3.21
N PHE A 518 8.51 6.94 -4.03
CA PHE A 518 9.66 7.48 -4.75
C PHE A 518 9.25 8.52 -5.79
N VAL A 519 8.15 8.30 -6.53
CA VAL A 519 7.62 9.32 -7.46
C VAL A 519 7.21 10.58 -6.71
N GLU A 520 6.56 10.47 -5.54
CA GLU A 520 6.19 11.63 -4.72
C GLU A 520 7.43 12.42 -4.24
N LEU A 521 8.52 11.73 -3.89
CA LEU A 521 9.80 12.38 -3.57
C LEU A 521 10.38 13.12 -4.78
N VAL A 522 10.32 12.52 -5.98
CA VAL A 522 10.75 13.16 -7.22
C VAL A 522 9.86 14.36 -7.55
N ASN A 523 8.54 14.25 -7.41
CA ASN A 523 7.59 15.34 -7.60
C ASN A 523 7.91 16.52 -6.70
N ARG A 524 8.13 16.27 -5.40
CA ARG A 524 8.51 17.31 -4.45
C ARG A 524 9.82 17.99 -4.83
N ASP A 525 10.86 17.21 -5.10
CA ASP A 525 12.20 17.76 -5.38
C ASP A 525 12.22 18.51 -6.73
N THR A 526 11.51 18.02 -7.76
CA THR A 526 11.38 18.71 -9.06
C THR A 526 10.55 19.99 -8.97
N LYS A 527 9.46 20.02 -8.17
CA LYS A 527 8.68 21.23 -7.89
C LYS A 527 9.54 22.33 -7.27
N ALA A 528 10.49 21.96 -6.42
CA ALA A 528 11.46 22.89 -5.83
C ALA A 528 12.45 23.41 -6.88
N THR A 529 13.02 22.54 -7.72
CA THR A 529 13.93 22.95 -8.82
C THR A 529 13.24 23.85 -9.86
N CYS A 530 11.95 23.62 -10.11
CA CYS A 530 11.15 24.42 -11.04
C CYS A 530 10.99 25.89 -10.65
N SER A 531 11.41 26.34 -9.47
CA SER A 531 11.37 27.77 -9.13
C SER A 531 12.19 28.64 -10.08
N GLY A 532 13.18 28.06 -10.78
CA GLY A 532 13.97 28.74 -11.81
C GLY A 532 13.33 28.78 -13.20
N TYR A 533 12.23 28.05 -13.43
CA TYR A 533 11.57 27.92 -14.72
C TYR A 533 10.15 28.49 -14.64
N GLN A 534 9.79 29.39 -15.57
CA GLN A 534 8.57 30.20 -15.45
C GLN A 534 7.49 29.89 -16.50
N THR A 535 7.75 28.99 -17.45
CA THR A 535 6.77 28.57 -18.47
C THR A 535 6.62 27.06 -18.50
N LYS A 536 5.44 26.59 -18.92
CA LYS A 536 5.13 25.16 -19.10
C LYS A 536 6.13 24.49 -20.04
N ASP A 537 6.38 25.09 -21.19
CA ASP A 537 7.29 24.53 -22.22
C ASP A 537 8.72 24.40 -21.70
N SER A 538 9.18 25.38 -20.93
CA SER A 538 10.52 25.33 -20.33
C SER A 538 10.62 24.24 -19.27
N ILE A 539 9.59 24.08 -18.42
CA ILE A 539 9.52 22.99 -17.43
C ILE A 539 9.55 21.64 -18.14
N LEU A 540 8.74 21.44 -19.18
CA LEU A 540 8.69 20.19 -19.93
C LEU A 540 10.04 19.86 -20.59
N THR A 541 10.64 20.85 -21.26
CA THR A 541 11.91 20.71 -21.98
C THR A 541 13.06 20.26 -21.06
N HIS A 542 13.11 20.75 -19.83
CA HIS A 542 14.19 20.45 -18.87
C HIS A 542 13.82 19.38 -17.84
N SER A 543 12.60 18.85 -17.88
CA SER A 543 12.08 17.96 -16.84
C SER A 543 12.93 16.72 -16.57
N ARG A 544 13.49 16.12 -17.64
CA ARG A 544 14.37 14.95 -17.56
C ARG A 544 15.73 15.26 -16.92
N GLU A 545 16.16 16.52 -16.95
CA GLU A 545 17.44 16.96 -16.39
C GLU A 545 17.36 17.21 -14.88
N PHE A 546 16.16 17.48 -14.35
CA PHE A 546 15.99 17.90 -12.95
C PHE A 546 16.61 16.96 -11.92
N PRO A 547 16.44 15.61 -11.98
CA PRO A 547 17.08 14.72 -11.01
C PRO A 547 18.60 14.79 -11.05
N HIS A 548 19.19 14.95 -12.25
CA HIS A 548 20.64 15.11 -12.41
C HIS A 548 21.12 16.43 -11.86
N LEU A 549 20.39 17.53 -12.08
CA LEU A 549 20.70 18.83 -11.49
C LEU A 549 20.64 18.82 -9.96
N ILE A 550 19.64 18.14 -9.39
CA ILE A 550 19.50 17.94 -7.95
C ILE A 550 20.71 17.16 -7.40
N ASN A 551 21.09 16.06 -8.05
CA ASN A 551 22.23 15.24 -7.64
C ASN A 551 23.55 16.00 -7.76
N ALA A 552 23.75 16.75 -8.85
CA ALA A 552 24.92 17.59 -9.05
C ALA A 552 25.03 18.66 -7.95
N THR A 553 23.91 19.28 -7.58
CA THR A 553 23.87 20.27 -6.49
C THR A 553 24.19 19.62 -5.14
N LYS A 554 23.59 18.46 -4.83
CA LYS A 554 23.91 17.69 -3.61
C LYS A 554 25.39 17.29 -3.55
N HIS A 555 25.97 16.90 -4.68
CA HIS A 555 27.37 16.52 -4.78
C HIS A 555 28.31 17.73 -4.62
N PHE A 556 27.96 18.86 -5.25
CA PHE A 556 28.67 20.12 -5.08
C PHE A 556 28.63 20.60 -3.62
N ASP A 557 27.47 20.57 -2.96
CA ASP A 557 27.33 20.87 -1.53
C ASP A 557 28.25 19.97 -0.69
N LYS A 558 28.36 18.68 -1.02
CA LYS A 558 29.25 17.73 -0.32
C LYS A 558 30.73 18.08 -0.52
N ILE A 559 31.14 18.38 -1.75
CA ILE A 559 32.53 18.77 -2.07
C ILE A 559 32.89 20.08 -1.39
N CYS A 560 31.99 21.06 -1.42
CA CYS A 560 32.19 22.37 -0.83
C CYS A 560 31.98 22.39 0.70
N GLU A 561 31.80 21.22 1.32
CA GLU A 561 31.50 21.08 2.75
C GLU A 561 30.37 22.00 3.24
N VAL A 562 29.40 22.28 2.36
CA VAL A 562 28.21 23.05 2.70
C VAL A 562 27.38 22.19 3.66
N ARG A 563 27.65 22.36 4.94
CA ARG A 563 26.89 21.71 6.00
C ARG A 563 25.52 22.35 6.02
N LYS A 564 24.51 21.64 5.49
CA LYS A 564 23.13 21.93 5.86
C LYS A 564 23.08 21.92 7.38
N ARG A 565 22.63 23.01 8.01
CA ARG A 565 22.36 23.04 9.44
C ARG A 565 21.30 21.96 9.69
N LYS A 566 21.72 20.76 10.09
CA LYS A 566 20.81 19.78 10.66
C LYS A 566 20.30 20.45 11.91
N GLY A 567 19.03 20.85 11.91
CA GLY A 567 18.37 21.21 13.16
C GLY A 567 18.58 20.03 14.10
N PHE A 568 19.24 20.27 15.24
CA PHE A 568 19.33 19.29 16.31
C PHE A 568 17.93 19.21 16.93
N HIS A 569 17.02 18.53 16.26
CA HIS A 569 15.78 18.11 16.88
C HIS A 569 16.17 16.97 17.82
N LYS A 570 16.16 17.23 19.13
CA LYS A 570 16.23 16.17 20.13
C LYS A 570 14.93 15.37 19.97
N GLU A 571 14.98 14.26 19.24
CA GLU A 571 13.80 13.41 19.08
C GLU A 571 13.37 12.96 20.49
N PRO A 572 12.07 13.10 20.84
CA PRO A 572 11.56 12.48 22.05
C PRO A 572 11.82 10.98 21.98
N SER A 573 12.27 10.40 23.10
CA SER A 573 12.60 8.98 23.18
C SER A 573 11.35 8.14 22.89
N TYR A 574 11.32 7.48 21.73
CA TYR A 574 10.24 6.55 21.35
C TYR A 574 9.97 5.52 22.46
N LEU A 575 11.04 5.02 23.08
CA LEU A 575 10.99 4.10 24.21
C LEU A 575 10.19 4.65 25.40
N GLU A 576 10.36 5.93 25.73
CA GLU A 576 9.62 6.57 26.83
C GLU A 576 8.12 6.67 26.52
N ASP A 577 7.77 6.94 25.26
CA ASP A 577 6.37 7.01 24.86
C ASP A 577 5.71 5.62 24.83
N VAL A 578 6.42 4.58 24.40
CA VAL A 578 5.97 3.17 24.51
C VAL A 578 5.77 2.78 25.98
N LYS A 579 6.69 3.17 26.86
CA LYS A 579 6.58 2.93 28.30
C LYS A 579 5.34 3.61 28.89
N LYS A 580 5.07 4.88 28.54
CA LYS A 580 3.85 5.58 28.99
C LYS A 580 2.58 4.84 28.57
N VAL A 581 2.50 4.40 27.30
CA VAL A 581 1.36 3.60 26.81
C VAL A 581 1.21 2.32 27.63
N SER A 582 2.29 1.57 27.81
CA SER A 582 2.29 0.30 28.56
C SER A 582 1.81 0.48 29.99
N VAL A 583 2.31 1.51 30.68
CA VAL A 583 1.91 1.84 32.06
C VAL A 583 0.42 2.17 32.15
N GLU A 584 -0.11 2.99 31.23
CA GLU A 584 -1.54 3.31 31.21
C GLU A 584 -2.41 2.06 31.01
N LEU A 585 -2.04 1.17 30.08
CA LEU A 585 -2.76 -0.07 29.82
C LEU A 585 -2.82 -0.98 31.06
N LEU A 586 -1.69 -1.12 31.77
CA LEU A 586 -1.61 -1.95 32.97
C LEU A 586 -2.40 -1.33 34.14
N GLN A 587 -2.28 -0.01 34.35
CA GLN A 587 -2.94 0.69 35.46
C GLN A 587 -4.46 0.52 35.46
N ILE A 588 -5.10 0.56 34.28
CA ILE A 588 -6.56 0.40 34.16
C ILE A 588 -6.98 -1.02 33.80
N LYS A 589 -6.03 -1.96 33.76
CA LYS A 589 -6.25 -3.36 33.38
C LYS A 589 -6.96 -3.45 32.03
N ALA A 590 -6.51 -2.67 31.04
CA ALA A 590 -7.14 -2.57 29.72
C ALA A 590 -7.17 -3.92 28.97
N LEU A 591 -6.19 -4.79 29.25
CA LEU A 591 -6.02 -6.11 28.65
C LEU A 591 -6.54 -7.25 29.53
N GLN A 592 -7.32 -6.95 30.57
CA GLN A 592 -8.09 -7.93 31.33
C GLN A 592 -9.56 -7.71 31.04
N GLN A 593 -10.34 -8.75 30.77
CA GLN A 593 -11.77 -8.64 30.55
C GLN A 593 -12.47 -8.28 31.88
N ILE A 594 -13.20 -7.17 31.90
CA ILE A 594 -13.93 -6.67 33.06
C ILE A 594 -15.37 -6.37 32.62
N GLU A 595 -16.31 -7.09 33.21
CA GLU A 595 -17.72 -7.00 32.85
C GLU A 595 -18.28 -5.58 32.98
N GLY A 596 -19.02 -5.13 31.96
CA GLY A 596 -19.76 -3.87 31.99
C GLY A 596 -18.96 -2.59 31.79
N ARG A 597 -17.64 -2.63 31.50
CA ARG A 597 -16.89 -1.41 31.13
C ARG A 597 -17.44 -0.79 29.83
N LYS A 598 -17.69 0.51 29.86
CA LYS A 598 -18.25 1.28 28.75
C LYS A 598 -17.32 2.40 28.32
N LEU A 599 -17.30 2.65 27.01
CA LEU A 599 -16.67 3.82 26.42
C LEU A 599 -17.73 4.92 26.28
N GLU A 600 -17.37 6.17 26.60
CA GLU A 600 -18.23 7.33 26.40
C GLU A 600 -18.43 7.57 24.90
N CYS A 601 -17.37 7.47 24.10
CA CYS A 601 -17.43 7.63 22.66
C CYS A 601 -18.11 6.42 21.99
N LYS A 602 -19.16 6.69 21.21
CA LYS A 602 -19.90 5.68 20.42
C LYS A 602 -19.55 5.66 18.93
N ASN A 603 -18.64 6.55 18.51
CA ASN A 603 -18.21 6.65 17.11
C ASN A 603 -17.00 5.77 16.78
N ILE A 604 -16.47 5.06 17.78
CA ILE A 604 -15.37 4.10 17.62
C ILE A 604 -15.90 2.67 17.68
N VAL A 605 -15.13 1.75 17.12
CA VAL A 605 -15.47 0.34 16.97
C VAL A 605 -15.77 -0.31 18.32
N SER A 606 -16.84 -1.12 18.34
CA SER A 606 -17.26 -1.89 19.52
C SER A 606 -16.91 -3.38 19.42
N GLU A 607 -16.66 -3.86 18.21
CA GLU A 607 -16.30 -5.25 17.93
C GLU A 607 -14.83 -5.50 18.20
N ARG A 608 -14.55 -6.68 18.76
CA ARG A 608 -13.19 -7.14 19.07
C ARG A 608 -12.45 -7.64 17.84
N ASN A 609 -13.13 -8.40 16.99
CA ASN A 609 -12.59 -8.88 15.73
C ASN A 609 -12.91 -7.84 14.63
N PRO A 610 -11.88 -7.24 13.99
CA PRO A 610 -12.10 -6.19 12.99
C PRO A 610 -12.88 -6.68 11.76
N PHE A 611 -12.93 -8.00 11.53
CA PHE A 611 -13.62 -8.62 10.41
C PHE A 611 -15.11 -8.91 10.65
N ASP A 612 -15.58 -8.76 11.89
CA ASP A 612 -16.99 -8.96 12.22
C ASP A 612 -17.86 -8.01 11.38
N SER A 613 -18.89 -8.57 10.77
CA SER A 613 -19.82 -7.86 9.86
C SER A 613 -19.19 -7.27 8.58
N CYS A 614 -17.93 -7.60 8.24
CA CYS A 614 -17.31 -7.13 6.99
C CYS A 614 -17.87 -7.80 5.73
N TYR A 615 -18.59 -8.93 5.88
CA TYR A 615 -19.20 -9.68 4.77
C TYR A 615 -20.36 -8.97 4.07
N LYS A 616 -20.94 -7.94 4.71
CA LYS A 616 -22.10 -7.20 4.16
C LYS A 616 -21.80 -6.60 2.81
N ASN A 617 -22.58 -6.95 1.79
CA ASN A 617 -22.40 -6.53 0.39
C ASN A 617 -21.02 -6.92 -0.21
N LEU A 618 -20.19 -7.70 0.50
CA LEU A 618 -18.82 -8.00 0.10
C LEU A 618 -18.77 -8.86 -1.16
N ALA A 619 -19.59 -9.91 -1.24
CA ALA A 619 -19.70 -10.76 -2.43
C ALA A 619 -20.08 -9.96 -3.68
N THR A 620 -21.06 -9.06 -3.55
CA THR A 620 -21.51 -8.17 -4.62
C THR A 620 -20.39 -7.20 -5.03
N MET A 621 -19.67 -6.62 -4.08
CA MET A 621 -18.55 -5.72 -4.35
C MET A 621 -17.38 -6.42 -5.05
N ILE A 622 -17.01 -7.60 -4.57
CA ILE A 622 -15.99 -8.45 -5.19
C ILE A 622 -16.42 -8.79 -6.62
N HIS A 623 -17.61 -9.36 -6.82
CA HIS A 623 -18.12 -9.71 -8.15
C HIS A 623 -18.10 -8.50 -9.10
N ARG A 624 -18.63 -7.34 -8.67
CA ARG A 624 -18.71 -6.14 -9.52
C ARG A 624 -17.34 -5.62 -9.97
N HIS A 625 -16.27 -5.93 -9.25
CA HIS A 625 -14.97 -5.29 -9.43
C HIS A 625 -13.82 -6.23 -9.75
N LYS A 626 -14.08 -7.53 -9.85
CA LYS A 626 -13.16 -8.46 -10.50
C LYS A 626 -12.84 -7.99 -11.93
N PRO A 627 -11.57 -7.98 -12.36
CA PRO A 627 -11.24 -7.70 -13.75
C PRO A 627 -11.74 -8.83 -14.67
N ILE A 628 -12.06 -8.50 -15.93
CA ILE A 628 -12.33 -9.50 -16.99
C ILE A 628 -11.02 -9.91 -17.65
N LEU A 629 -10.17 -8.91 -17.90
CA LEU A 629 -8.81 -9.03 -18.42
C LEU A 629 -7.90 -8.21 -17.50
N PRO A 630 -6.57 -8.47 -17.48
CA PRO A 630 -5.61 -7.65 -16.74
C PRO A 630 -5.74 -6.14 -17.00
N PHE A 631 -6.28 -5.77 -18.17
CA PHE A 631 -6.45 -4.39 -18.65
C PHE A 631 -7.84 -3.80 -18.39
N ARG A 632 -8.82 -4.61 -17.99
CA ARG A 632 -10.24 -4.21 -18.04
C ARG A 632 -11.01 -4.61 -16.78
N ARG A 633 -11.60 -3.62 -16.14
CA ARG A 633 -12.53 -3.80 -15.02
C ARG A 633 -13.92 -4.25 -15.50
N LEU A 634 -14.63 -5.03 -14.68
CA LEU A 634 -16.06 -5.25 -14.85
C LEU A 634 -16.84 -3.92 -14.70
N GLY A 635 -17.28 -3.43 -15.85
CA GLY A 635 -18.20 -2.32 -16.02
C GLY A 635 -18.93 -2.39 -17.36
N ASN A 636 -18.29 -2.99 -18.38
CA ASN A 636 -18.84 -3.10 -19.73
C ASN A 636 -18.63 -4.51 -20.29
N LYS A 637 -19.69 -5.33 -20.29
CA LYS A 637 -19.84 -6.35 -21.35
C LYS A 637 -20.47 -5.65 -22.55
N GLN A 638 -19.65 -5.23 -23.50
CA GLN A 638 -20.04 -5.32 -24.90
C GLN A 638 -19.08 -6.34 -25.50
N MET A 639 -19.61 -7.53 -25.80
CA MET A 639 -19.01 -8.38 -26.82
C MET A 639 -19.26 -7.74 -28.17
#